data_AF-A0A2W0AYJ3-F1
#
_entry.id   AF-A0A2W0AYJ3-F1
#
_cell.length_a   1.000
_cell.length_b   1.000
_cell.length_c   1.000
_cell.angle_alpha   90.00
_cell.angle_beta   90.00
_cell.angle_gamma   90.00
#
_symmetry.space_group_name_H-M   'P 1'
#
loop_
_entity.id
_entity.type
_entity.pdbx_description
1 polymer ?
#
loop_
_entity_poly.entity_id
_entity_poly.type
_entity_poly.pdbx_seq_one_letter_code
_entity_poly.pdbx_strand_id
1 'polypeptide(L)'
;MLTRVFRLLVVVVLMSGCMSLKGSGGSGTPSPSPGTGNTGGGNGTPAPVPVPVPIPAPTNSTALNHIVFMFQENRSFDHYFAHLNSYRKVKGWGGANDVDTLDALNSPPTNPADADAPLKWNSTNAVSVMINGAPAGSTNGGMKVAPATPTLYTATASSSTGITADASVVVGTTPGRGSGILVGASPMKVAPGGTSMLTWATPDDSSVTISPAPDPLHAQAYGPNASATVKVPTTPGAVTYNFTSSSGRSASITLTVAAPVAGEPTITITHNNQGHVSVGSAATVQSFKLTDQCVEDFSPDWLESHGAYNRDDPASNTWLGNGFVHITAGFSQYANSQNDHHHYFDVRGARNMGYYDDSTLPFYYFLASQFATSDRFFSPIPSNSAPNRFAELAATTAGHAHQPPQLDVKNIFQLLDNAGVSWKVYYSDVSASGVPLTTLTNFVWGAQHTDAKHLAPVDCTNVSTPCASGQTDYFTDLKSGNFPSVALIEPGFESGRDEHPGNPVQLGAVYDMKLIQALMSSPIWKDSVFFLTYDEAGGFYDHVQPMTAAHPDGIAPKDLLPKDPAGDFTRTGFRIPLMVVSPYVKPHFVSHQPSDTTSILKFIEQRFNLPNLTQRDAAQPDLDFFDFTKAAWATPPTLPNQPADASCAAYAKNP
;
A
#
# COMPACT_ATOMS: atom_id res chain seq x y z
N MET A 1 -14.72 -30.61 -0.30
CA MET A 1 -14.94 -30.48 -1.76
C MET A 1 -14.97 -28.97 -2.06
N LEU A 2 -13.82 -28.27 -2.05
CA LEU A 2 -12.88 -28.03 -3.18
C LEU A 2 -13.63 -27.62 -4.47
N THR A 3 -13.41 -26.49 -5.15
CA THR A 3 -12.23 -25.60 -5.33
C THR A 3 -12.66 -24.40 -6.21
N ARG A 4 -12.04 -23.21 -6.06
CA ARG A 4 -11.43 -22.37 -7.12
C ARG A 4 -11.41 -20.87 -6.75
N VAL A 5 -10.28 -20.38 -6.23
CA VAL A 5 -9.65 -19.10 -6.61
C VAL A 5 -8.13 -19.30 -6.45
N PHE A 6 -7.38 -18.90 -7.48
CA PHE A 6 -5.92 -18.93 -7.71
C PHE A 6 -5.03 -19.96 -6.98
N ARG A 7 -4.69 -21.04 -7.68
CA ARG A 7 -3.42 -21.79 -7.51
C ARG A 7 -2.63 -21.70 -8.81
N LEU A 8 -1.39 -21.23 -8.72
CA LEU A 8 -0.29 -21.73 -9.54
C LEU A 8 0.73 -22.40 -8.62
N LEU A 9 0.32 -23.48 -7.96
CA LEU A 9 1.25 -24.43 -7.34
C LEU A 9 1.70 -25.40 -8.45
N VAL A 10 2.90 -25.21 -8.98
CA VAL A 10 3.56 -26.24 -9.80
C VAL A 10 4.61 -26.92 -8.93
N VAL A 11 4.22 -28.05 -8.34
CA VAL A 11 5.14 -29.01 -7.71
C VAL A 11 5.72 -29.86 -8.83
N VAL A 12 7.01 -29.71 -9.15
CA VAL A 12 7.72 -30.64 -10.03
C VAL A 12 8.38 -31.73 -9.19
N VAL A 13 7.84 -32.94 -9.29
CA VAL A 13 8.53 -34.17 -8.90
C VAL A 13 9.59 -34.47 -9.95
N LEU A 14 10.87 -34.31 -9.61
CA LEU A 14 11.98 -34.79 -10.42
C LEU A 14 12.07 -36.32 -10.32
N MET A 15 11.65 -37.04 -11.36
CA MET A 15 12.11 -38.40 -11.61
C MET A 15 13.28 -38.37 -12.61
N SER A 16 14.43 -38.85 -12.15
CA SER A 16 15.62 -39.14 -12.93
C SER A 16 15.32 -40.08 -14.10
N GLY A 17 15.62 -39.64 -15.32
CA GLY A 17 15.59 -40.44 -16.54
C GLY A 17 16.80 -40.10 -17.40
N CYS A 18 17.81 -40.97 -17.33
CA CYS A 18 19.07 -40.88 -18.05
C CYS A 18 18.86 -41.15 -19.55
N MET A 19 19.11 -40.18 -20.45
CA MET A 19 19.43 -40.46 -21.85
C MET A 19 20.42 -39.43 -22.42
N SER A 20 21.56 -39.96 -22.85
CA SER A 20 22.65 -39.30 -23.55
C SER A 20 22.26 -39.00 -25.01
N LEU A 21 22.61 -37.82 -25.54
CA LEU A 21 22.84 -37.63 -26.98
C LEU A 21 23.84 -36.47 -27.23
N LYS A 22 24.86 -36.79 -28.02
CA LYS A 22 25.98 -35.96 -28.47
C LYS A 22 25.59 -34.99 -29.61
N GLY A 23 26.36 -33.91 -29.74
CA GLY A 23 26.57 -33.15 -30.99
C GLY A 23 26.66 -31.64 -30.75
N SER A 24 27.85 -31.05 -30.51
CA SER A 24 28.93 -30.68 -31.45
C SER A 24 28.84 -29.23 -31.97
N GLY A 25 29.80 -28.40 -31.53
CA GLY A 25 30.53 -27.44 -32.38
C GLY A 25 30.00 -26.01 -32.48
N GLY A 26 30.86 -25.03 -32.15
CA GLY A 26 30.70 -23.65 -32.63
C GLY A 26 31.27 -22.57 -31.72
N SER A 27 32.59 -22.41 -31.71
CA SER A 27 33.32 -21.28 -31.11
C SER A 27 33.15 -19.99 -31.93
N GLY A 28 32.92 -18.85 -31.27
CA GLY A 28 33.02 -17.54 -31.90
C GLY A 28 32.82 -16.38 -30.93
N THR A 29 33.93 -15.81 -30.44
CA THR A 29 33.97 -14.48 -29.83
C THR A 29 33.93 -13.38 -30.91
N PRO A 30 33.48 -12.17 -30.56
CA PRO A 30 34.34 -11.03 -30.89
C PRO A 30 34.45 -9.98 -29.78
N SER A 31 35.64 -9.37 -29.78
CA SER A 31 36.13 -8.26 -28.95
C SER A 31 35.54 -6.89 -29.41
N PRO A 32 35.42 -5.88 -28.53
CA PRO A 32 34.94 -4.55 -28.90
C PRO A 32 36.07 -3.64 -29.39
N SER A 33 35.76 -2.74 -30.34
CA SER A 33 36.64 -1.62 -30.72
C SER A 33 35.92 -0.28 -30.52
N PRO A 34 36.61 0.78 -30.05
CA PRO A 34 35.98 2.03 -29.60
C PRO A 34 35.87 3.07 -30.71
N GLY A 35 34.73 3.77 -30.75
CA GLY A 35 34.45 4.87 -31.67
C GLY A 35 34.30 6.20 -30.94
N THR A 36 35.13 7.15 -31.35
CA THR A 36 35.34 8.50 -30.80
C THR A 36 34.29 9.53 -31.22
N GLY A 37 33.89 10.40 -30.27
CA GLY A 37 33.82 11.86 -30.40
C GLY A 37 32.72 12.50 -31.25
N ASN A 38 31.84 13.30 -30.62
CA ASN A 38 31.78 14.73 -30.94
C ASN A 38 31.20 15.56 -29.78
N THR A 39 31.72 16.78 -29.69
CA THR A 39 31.57 17.82 -28.68
C THR A 39 30.33 18.69 -28.90
N GLY A 40 29.67 19.08 -27.81
CA GLY A 40 28.70 20.19 -27.78
C GLY A 40 28.65 20.80 -26.38
N GLY A 41 29.36 21.91 -26.19
CA GLY A 41 29.46 22.63 -24.92
C GLY A 41 28.21 23.48 -24.62
N GLY A 42 27.69 23.33 -23.40
CA GLY A 42 26.73 24.24 -22.77
C GLY A 42 27.16 24.45 -21.33
N ASN A 43 27.58 25.67 -21.02
CA ASN A 43 28.18 26.07 -19.74
C ASN A 43 27.07 26.28 -18.70
N GLY A 44 26.78 25.26 -17.89
CA GLY A 44 25.95 25.35 -16.69
C GLY A 44 26.82 25.04 -15.47
N THR A 45 26.92 25.99 -14.54
CA THR A 45 27.55 25.76 -13.23
C THR A 45 26.93 24.53 -12.56
N PRO A 46 27.74 23.52 -12.13
CA PRO A 46 27.21 22.37 -11.41
C PRO A 46 26.58 22.84 -10.10
N ALA A 47 25.42 22.28 -9.76
CA ALA A 47 24.91 22.36 -8.40
C ALA A 47 25.98 21.83 -7.43
N PRO A 48 26.10 22.36 -6.20
CA PRO A 48 27.07 21.87 -5.23
C PRO A 48 26.86 20.37 -5.01
N VAL A 49 27.88 19.58 -5.30
CA VAL A 49 27.93 18.17 -4.89
C VAL A 49 27.76 18.15 -3.37
N PRO A 50 26.84 17.36 -2.80
CA PRO A 50 26.75 17.19 -1.36
C PRO A 50 28.13 16.81 -0.83
N VAL A 51 28.64 17.57 0.14
CA VAL A 51 29.86 17.20 0.85
C VAL A 51 29.60 15.82 1.46
N PRO A 52 30.44 14.80 1.22
CA PRO A 52 30.30 13.52 1.89
C PRO A 52 30.31 13.77 3.39
N VAL A 53 29.18 13.54 4.06
CA VAL A 53 29.15 13.40 5.51
C VAL A 53 30.12 12.26 5.82
N PRO A 54 31.08 12.42 6.74
CA PRO A 54 31.94 11.33 7.15
C PRO A 54 31.07 10.14 7.55
N ILE A 55 31.20 9.03 6.82
CA ILE A 55 30.56 7.76 7.16
C ILE A 55 31.05 7.39 8.57
N PRO A 56 30.17 7.29 9.58
CA PRO A 56 30.57 6.77 10.88
C PRO A 56 31.23 5.40 10.70
N ALA A 57 32.33 5.16 11.40
CA ALA A 57 33.01 3.87 11.40
C ALA A 57 32.01 2.72 11.66
N PRO A 58 32.23 1.51 11.10
CA PRO A 58 31.30 0.38 11.22
C PRO A 58 30.89 0.21 12.68
N THR A 59 29.58 0.34 12.92
CA THR A 59 28.99 0.08 14.22
C THR A 59 29.31 -1.36 14.58
N ASN A 60 29.76 -1.58 15.82
CA ASN A 60 30.33 -2.84 16.31
C ASN A 60 29.25 -3.92 16.51
N SER A 61 28.47 -4.23 15.46
CA SER A 61 27.37 -5.21 15.44
C SER A 61 27.86 -6.63 15.76
N THR A 62 29.18 -6.85 15.80
CA THR A 62 29.83 -8.06 16.30
C THR A 62 29.36 -8.49 17.69
N ALA A 63 28.78 -7.58 18.49
CA ALA A 63 28.15 -7.89 19.76
C ALA A 63 26.87 -8.76 19.65
N LEU A 64 26.26 -8.83 18.46
CA LEU A 64 25.08 -9.65 18.18
C LEU A 64 25.50 -10.96 17.52
N ASN A 65 25.23 -12.10 18.12
CA ASN A 65 25.48 -13.41 17.51
C ASN A 65 24.25 -13.99 16.81
N HIS A 66 23.06 -13.51 17.15
CA HIS A 66 21.80 -14.01 16.63
C HIS A 66 20.93 -12.86 16.11
N ILE A 67 20.52 -12.94 14.85
CA ILE A 67 19.59 -12.02 14.21
C ILE A 67 18.32 -12.81 13.88
N VAL A 68 17.21 -12.46 14.50
CA VAL A 68 15.89 -12.98 14.18
C VAL A 68 15.13 -11.90 13.40
N PHE A 69 14.51 -12.25 12.30
CA PHE A 69 13.60 -11.37 11.59
C PHE A 69 12.32 -12.11 11.22
N MET A 70 11.21 -11.38 11.24
CA MET A 70 9.87 -11.88 10.95
C MET A 70 9.08 -10.79 10.26
N PHE A 71 8.45 -11.15 9.14
CA PHE A 71 7.53 -10.28 8.43
C PHE A 71 6.12 -10.86 8.59
N GLN A 72 5.25 -10.11 9.25
CA GLN A 72 3.81 -10.29 9.27
C GLN A 72 3.19 -9.80 7.95
N GLU A 73 1.88 -9.95 7.75
CA GLU A 73 1.22 -9.61 6.49
C GLU A 73 0.32 -8.36 6.57
N ASN A 74 0.39 -7.53 5.54
CA ASN A 74 -0.65 -6.56 5.14
C ASN A 74 -1.01 -5.52 6.23
N ARG A 75 -0.06 -4.72 6.73
CA ARG A 75 -0.35 -3.66 7.72
C ARG A 75 0.45 -2.39 7.51
N SER A 76 -0.24 -1.27 7.38
CA SER A 76 0.39 0.06 7.38
C SER A 76 0.79 0.51 8.79
N PHE A 77 1.75 1.43 8.86
CA PHE A 77 2.19 1.99 10.14
C PHE A 77 1.02 2.71 10.85
N ASP A 78 0.28 3.58 10.17
CA ASP A 78 -0.83 4.31 10.79
C ASP A 78 -1.96 3.39 11.25
N HIS A 79 -2.21 2.28 10.56
CA HIS A 79 -3.24 1.33 10.98
C HIS A 79 -2.95 0.76 12.38
N TYR A 80 -1.68 0.63 12.78
CA TYR A 80 -1.31 0.13 14.12
C TYR A 80 -0.88 1.22 15.09
N PHE A 81 -0.27 2.30 14.60
CA PHE A 81 0.45 3.28 15.43
C PHE A 81 -0.01 4.72 15.19
N ALA A 82 -1.22 4.91 14.63
CA ALA A 82 -1.88 6.21 14.49
C ALA A 82 -1.82 7.07 15.77
N HIS A 83 -1.86 6.43 16.95
CA HIS A 83 -1.86 7.12 18.25
C HIS A 83 -0.66 6.80 19.17
N LEU A 84 0.51 6.47 18.60
CA LEU A 84 1.69 6.08 19.38
C LEU A 84 2.24 7.20 20.28
N ASN A 85 2.17 8.47 19.88
CA ASN A 85 2.62 9.59 20.72
C ASN A 85 1.76 9.72 21.98
N SER A 86 0.44 9.54 21.87
CA SER A 86 -0.47 9.59 23.02
C SER A 86 -0.07 8.56 24.09
N TYR A 87 0.22 7.33 23.65
CA TYR A 87 0.72 6.27 24.52
C TYR A 87 2.09 6.60 25.12
N ARG A 88 3.08 6.96 24.29
CA ARG A 88 4.44 7.30 24.73
C ARG A 88 4.45 8.43 25.77
N LYS A 89 3.62 9.46 25.56
CA LYS A 89 3.47 10.59 26.46
C LYS A 89 2.91 10.17 27.82
N VAL A 90 1.87 9.33 27.85
CA VAL A 90 1.30 8.81 29.11
C VAL A 90 2.32 7.99 29.90
N LYS A 91 3.20 7.27 29.21
CA LYS A 91 4.25 6.44 29.82
C LYS A 91 5.53 7.20 30.19
N GLY A 92 5.71 8.42 29.69
CA GLY A 92 6.93 9.22 29.88
C GLY A 92 8.11 8.74 29.03
N TRP A 93 7.84 8.10 27.89
CA TRP A 93 8.84 7.50 26.99
C TRP A 93 9.10 8.34 25.72
N GLY A 94 8.45 9.49 25.58
CA GLY A 94 8.64 10.35 24.41
C GLY A 94 7.92 11.68 24.54
N GLY A 95 8.16 12.55 23.55
CA GLY A 95 7.47 13.83 23.40
C GLY A 95 6.05 13.70 22.85
N ALA A 96 5.34 14.83 22.74
CA ALA A 96 3.98 14.85 22.19
C ALA A 96 3.91 14.66 20.65
N ASN A 97 5.03 14.88 19.95
CA ASN A 97 5.16 14.82 18.48
C ASN A 97 6.48 14.14 18.09
N ASP A 98 6.82 13.06 18.80
CA ASP A 98 8.12 12.36 18.70
C ASP A 98 8.11 11.29 17.59
N VAL A 99 6.94 10.92 17.12
CA VAL A 99 6.69 9.97 16.04
C VAL A 99 5.77 10.65 15.03
N ASP A 100 6.01 10.50 13.73
CA ASP A 100 5.07 10.97 12.71
C ASP A 100 3.82 10.07 12.65
N THR A 101 2.78 10.47 13.38
CA THR A 101 1.53 9.72 13.57
C THR A 101 0.32 10.62 13.37
N LEU A 102 -0.87 10.02 13.44
CA LEU A 102 -2.14 10.74 13.39
C LEU A 102 -2.48 11.47 14.72
N ASP A 103 -1.65 11.38 15.77
CA ASP A 103 -1.88 12.07 17.07
C ASP A 103 -1.94 13.60 16.95
N ALA A 104 -1.15 14.16 16.03
CA ALA A 104 -1.11 15.60 15.77
C ALA A 104 -2.36 16.09 15.02
N LEU A 105 -3.19 15.18 14.47
CA LEU A 105 -4.39 15.50 13.72
C LEU A 105 -5.60 15.84 14.61
N ASN A 106 -5.35 16.39 15.82
CA ASN A 106 -6.36 17.07 16.65
C ASN A 106 -6.93 18.34 16.01
N SER A 107 -6.46 18.68 14.81
CA SER A 107 -7.24 19.37 13.80
C SER A 107 -7.11 18.53 12.54
N PRO A 108 -8.21 18.25 11.81
CA PRO A 108 -8.09 17.57 10.53
C PRO A 108 -7.02 18.32 9.74
N PRO A 109 -6.02 17.64 9.16
CA PRO A 109 -5.26 18.29 8.13
C PRO A 109 -6.34 18.64 7.10
N THR A 110 -6.66 19.93 7.00
CA THR A 110 -7.25 20.43 5.78
C THR A 110 -6.20 20.07 4.76
N ASN A 111 -6.48 19.04 3.96
CA ASN A 111 -5.70 18.71 2.81
C ASN A 111 -5.44 20.05 2.08
N PRO A 112 -4.18 20.51 1.98
CA PRO A 112 -3.88 21.72 1.24
C PRO A 112 -4.32 21.63 -0.23
N ALA A 113 -4.68 20.43 -0.73
CA ALA A 113 -5.25 20.20 -2.04
C ALA A 113 -6.80 20.27 -2.13
N ASP A 114 -7.55 20.21 -1.01
CA ASP A 114 -9.03 20.30 -1.04
C ASP A 114 -9.62 21.54 -0.36
N ALA A 115 -8.81 22.36 0.32
CA ALA A 115 -9.23 23.69 0.74
C ALA A 115 -9.29 24.71 -0.42
N ASP A 116 -8.90 24.30 -1.64
CA ASP A 116 -8.56 25.23 -2.72
C ASP A 116 -9.05 24.85 -4.13
N ALA A 117 -9.90 23.84 -4.34
CA ALA A 117 -10.42 23.56 -5.69
C ALA A 117 -11.40 24.67 -6.14
N PRO A 118 -11.04 25.56 -7.10
CA PRO A 118 -11.96 26.59 -7.53
C PRO A 118 -13.01 25.97 -8.46
N LEU A 119 -14.25 26.44 -8.37
CA LEU A 119 -15.17 26.39 -9.50
C LEU A 119 -14.47 27.12 -10.65
N LYS A 120 -14.25 26.45 -11.78
CA LYS A 120 -13.63 27.04 -12.97
C LYS A 120 -14.63 27.05 -14.11
N TRP A 121 -14.63 28.12 -14.88
CA TRP A 121 -15.39 28.20 -16.12
C TRP A 121 -14.53 28.68 -17.28
N ASN A 122 -14.77 28.10 -18.44
CA ASN A 122 -14.12 28.48 -19.68
C ASN A 122 -15.17 28.59 -20.78
N SER A 123 -15.19 29.72 -21.46
CA SER A 123 -16.07 30.05 -22.56
C SER A 123 -15.31 30.48 -23.80
N THR A 124 -15.96 30.32 -24.94
CA THR A 124 -15.56 30.93 -26.22
C THR A 124 -16.73 31.74 -26.75
N ASN A 125 -16.45 32.79 -27.54
CA ASN A 125 -17.44 33.72 -28.14
C ASN A 125 -18.43 34.36 -27.14
N ALA A 126 -18.13 34.35 -25.85
CA ALA A 126 -18.92 35.00 -24.82
C ALA A 126 -18.40 36.42 -24.56
N VAL A 127 -19.32 37.36 -24.34
CA VAL A 127 -19.04 38.72 -23.83
C VAL A 127 -19.38 38.86 -22.35
N SER A 128 -20.18 37.94 -21.80
CA SER A 128 -20.47 37.85 -20.36
C SER A 128 -20.71 36.41 -19.93
N VAL A 129 -20.43 36.12 -18.67
CA VAL A 129 -20.80 34.86 -18.01
C VAL A 129 -21.51 35.18 -16.70
N MET A 130 -22.58 34.45 -16.42
CA MET A 130 -23.28 34.45 -15.12
C MET A 130 -23.08 33.10 -14.43
N ILE A 131 -22.81 33.12 -13.13
CA ILE A 131 -22.82 31.92 -12.27
C ILE A 131 -24.03 32.03 -11.34
N ASN A 132 -24.96 31.08 -11.42
CA ASN A 132 -26.22 31.09 -10.67
C ASN A 132 -27.00 32.42 -10.80
N GLY A 133 -26.96 33.02 -11.98
CA GLY A 133 -27.63 34.30 -12.28
C GLY A 133 -26.88 35.54 -11.80
N ALA A 134 -25.73 35.41 -11.15
CA ALA A 134 -24.88 36.54 -10.75
C ALA A 134 -23.73 36.77 -11.75
N PRO A 135 -23.33 38.02 -12.04
CA PRO A 135 -22.19 38.29 -12.94
C PRO A 135 -20.88 37.65 -12.44
N ALA A 136 -20.22 36.88 -13.30
CA ALA A 136 -18.97 36.19 -12.98
C ALA A 136 -17.71 37.09 -12.98
N GLY A 137 -17.85 38.35 -13.44
CA GLY A 137 -16.77 39.33 -13.56
C GLY A 137 -15.79 39.09 -14.71
N SER A 138 -15.77 37.89 -15.30
CA SER A 138 -14.94 37.52 -16.45
C SER A 138 -15.60 36.41 -17.27
N THR A 139 -15.29 36.34 -18.57
CA THR A 139 -15.79 35.27 -19.45
C THR A 139 -15.07 33.94 -19.25
N ASN A 140 -13.85 33.97 -18.70
CA ASN A 140 -13.06 32.82 -18.26
C ASN A 140 -12.52 33.13 -16.88
N GLY A 141 -12.71 32.23 -15.92
CA GLY A 141 -12.31 32.52 -14.56
C GLY A 141 -12.52 31.36 -13.61
N GLY A 142 -12.33 31.64 -12.34
CA GLY A 142 -12.67 30.72 -11.29
C GLY A 142 -13.03 31.44 -9.99
N MET A 143 -13.79 30.78 -9.15
CA MET A 143 -14.16 31.27 -7.82
C MET A 143 -14.14 30.13 -6.82
N LYS A 144 -13.77 30.44 -5.58
CA LYS A 144 -13.81 29.46 -4.49
C LYS A 144 -15.26 29.25 -4.06
N VAL A 145 -15.68 28.00 -3.94
CA VAL A 145 -17.01 27.62 -3.46
C VAL A 145 -16.89 26.42 -2.53
N ALA A 146 -17.58 26.46 -1.39
CA ALA A 146 -17.63 25.38 -0.41
C ALA A 146 -19.03 25.29 0.20
N PRO A 147 -20.06 24.96 -0.59
CA PRO A 147 -21.43 24.90 -0.09
C PRO A 147 -21.62 23.73 0.89
N ALA A 148 -22.28 24.01 2.03
CA ALA A 148 -22.56 23.02 3.08
C ALA A 148 -23.63 21.98 2.72
N THR A 149 -24.40 22.23 1.66
CA THR A 149 -25.39 21.30 1.08
C THR A 149 -25.12 21.15 -0.41
N PRO A 150 -25.53 20.03 -1.04
CA PRO A 150 -25.31 19.85 -2.46
C PRO A 150 -26.03 20.96 -3.23
N THR A 151 -25.29 21.67 -4.08
CA THR A 151 -25.71 22.89 -4.76
C THR A 151 -25.40 22.76 -6.24
N LEU A 152 -26.39 23.01 -7.09
CA LEU A 152 -26.18 23.07 -8.53
C LEU A 152 -25.63 24.46 -8.90
N TYR A 153 -24.40 24.50 -9.41
CA TYR A 153 -23.83 25.71 -10.02
C TYR A 153 -24.10 25.67 -11.52
N THR A 154 -24.75 26.71 -12.04
CA THR A 154 -25.05 26.88 -13.47
C THR A 154 -24.27 28.07 -13.99
N ALA A 155 -23.43 27.85 -15.00
CA ALA A 155 -22.79 28.89 -15.78
C ALA A 155 -23.57 29.15 -17.07
N THR A 156 -23.89 30.41 -17.32
CA THR A 156 -24.53 30.86 -18.56
C THR A 156 -23.61 31.86 -19.26
N ALA A 157 -23.05 31.48 -20.40
CA ALA A 157 -22.28 32.37 -21.27
C ALA A 157 -23.22 33.06 -22.27
N SER A 158 -23.07 34.37 -22.46
CA SER A 158 -23.83 35.15 -23.46
C SER A 158 -22.91 35.78 -24.48
N SER A 159 -23.27 35.70 -25.76
CA SER A 159 -22.60 36.40 -26.86
C SER A 159 -23.11 37.83 -27.03
N SER A 160 -22.42 38.65 -27.85
CA SER A 160 -22.83 40.01 -28.16
C SER A 160 -24.18 40.12 -28.87
N THR A 161 -24.67 39.03 -29.47
CA THR A 161 -25.96 38.95 -30.16
C THR A 161 -27.08 38.40 -29.28
N GLY A 162 -26.81 38.15 -27.99
CA GLY A 162 -27.80 37.65 -27.02
C GLY A 162 -28.05 36.15 -27.07
N ILE A 163 -27.24 35.38 -27.81
CA ILE A 163 -27.29 33.91 -27.79
C ILE A 163 -26.57 33.41 -26.54
N THR A 164 -27.13 32.40 -25.86
CA THR A 164 -26.59 31.84 -24.62
C THR A 164 -26.16 30.37 -24.76
N ALA A 165 -25.20 29.96 -23.92
CA ALA A 165 -24.84 28.57 -23.71
C ALA A 165 -24.75 28.29 -22.21
N ASP A 166 -25.18 27.10 -21.80
CA ASP A 166 -25.25 26.69 -20.40
C ASP A 166 -24.38 25.46 -20.11
N ALA A 167 -23.85 25.43 -18.89
CA ALA A 167 -23.23 24.28 -18.27
C ALA A 167 -23.54 24.28 -16.78
N SER A 168 -23.63 23.10 -16.17
CA SER A 168 -23.82 22.99 -14.73
C SER A 168 -23.01 21.87 -14.10
N VAL A 169 -22.70 22.04 -12.81
CA VAL A 169 -21.99 21.09 -11.97
C VAL A 169 -22.63 21.09 -10.58
N VAL A 170 -22.85 19.90 -10.01
CA VAL A 170 -23.26 19.78 -8.61
C VAL A 170 -22.02 19.91 -7.72
N VAL A 171 -22.06 20.71 -6.66
CA VAL A 171 -20.95 20.92 -5.70
C VAL A 171 -21.50 20.96 -4.28
N GLY A 172 -20.85 20.32 -3.30
CA GLY A 172 -21.21 20.36 -1.88
C GLY A 172 -21.51 19.01 -1.22
N THR A 173 -21.49 18.97 0.11
CA THR A 173 -21.65 17.75 0.94
C THR A 173 -23.11 17.42 1.25
N THR A 174 -23.49 16.17 1.53
CA THR A 174 -24.82 15.84 2.08
C THR A 174 -24.93 16.34 3.54
N PRO A 175 -25.89 17.23 3.87
CA PRO A 175 -27.13 16.74 4.47
C PRO A 175 -28.40 17.55 4.13
N GLY A 176 -29.50 16.82 3.89
CA GLY A 176 -30.86 17.35 3.86
C GLY A 176 -31.86 16.28 3.43
N ARG A 177 -32.47 15.57 4.39
CA ARG A 177 -33.58 14.64 4.09
C ARG A 177 -34.81 15.47 3.71
N GLY A 178 -35.00 15.73 2.41
CA GLY A 178 -36.18 16.46 1.91
C GLY A 178 -36.24 16.78 0.42
N SER A 179 -35.15 16.68 -0.34
CA SER A 179 -35.07 17.07 -1.76
C SER A 179 -35.09 15.87 -2.74
N GLY A 180 -35.16 16.15 -4.05
CA GLY A 180 -34.93 15.17 -5.13
C GLY A 180 -33.45 15.00 -5.46
N ILE A 181 -33.10 14.14 -6.43
CA ILE A 181 -31.73 14.00 -6.93
C ILE A 181 -31.35 15.31 -7.65
N LEU A 182 -30.20 15.91 -7.31
CA LEU A 182 -29.63 17.01 -8.08
C LEU A 182 -28.79 16.45 -9.21
N VAL A 183 -28.92 16.99 -10.41
CA VAL A 183 -28.16 16.56 -11.59
C VAL A 183 -27.65 17.76 -12.36
N GLY A 184 -26.44 17.67 -12.89
CA GLY A 184 -25.80 18.71 -13.68
C GLY A 184 -24.97 18.14 -14.83
N ALA A 185 -24.73 18.95 -15.86
CA ALA A 185 -23.94 18.54 -17.02
C ALA A 185 -23.11 19.68 -17.61
N SER A 186 -21.87 19.36 -17.99
CA SER A 186 -20.90 20.33 -18.48
C SER A 186 -20.11 19.77 -19.68
N PRO A 187 -20.27 20.33 -20.89
CA PRO A 187 -21.27 21.32 -21.30
C PRO A 187 -22.65 20.70 -21.58
N MET A 188 -23.73 21.49 -21.53
CA MET A 188 -25.09 20.99 -21.89
C MET A 188 -25.34 20.92 -23.40
N LYS A 189 -24.57 21.66 -24.20
CA LYS A 189 -24.58 21.61 -25.66
C LYS A 189 -23.24 21.07 -26.16
N VAL A 190 -23.28 19.95 -26.89
CA VAL A 190 -22.09 19.19 -27.29
C VAL A 190 -22.12 18.96 -28.80
N ALA A 191 -20.97 19.04 -29.47
CA ALA A 191 -20.86 18.63 -30.87
C ALA A 191 -21.11 17.12 -31.02
N PRO A 192 -21.65 16.64 -32.16
CA PRO A 192 -21.84 15.22 -32.39
C PRO A 192 -20.55 14.42 -32.17
N GLY A 193 -20.61 13.36 -31.35
CA GLY A 193 -19.45 12.54 -30.96
C GLY A 193 -18.53 13.16 -29.89
N GLY A 194 -18.83 14.36 -29.39
CA GLY A 194 -18.11 15.00 -28.29
C GLY A 194 -18.44 14.40 -26.92
N THR A 195 -17.94 15.03 -25.86
CA THR A 195 -18.11 14.57 -24.48
C THR A 195 -18.79 15.61 -23.60
N SER A 196 -19.49 15.12 -22.59
CA SER A 196 -20.02 15.92 -21.49
C SER A 196 -19.75 15.20 -20.17
N MET A 197 -19.47 15.96 -19.13
CA MET A 197 -19.39 15.48 -17.76
C MET A 197 -20.79 15.52 -17.15
N LEU A 198 -21.31 14.38 -16.70
CA LEU A 198 -22.51 14.29 -15.88
C LEU A 198 -22.13 14.32 -14.40
N THR A 199 -22.99 14.93 -13.60
CA THR A 199 -22.78 15.15 -12.16
C THR A 199 -24.09 14.92 -11.44
N TRP A 200 -24.10 14.26 -10.29
CA TRP A 200 -25.33 14.05 -9.52
C TRP A 200 -25.08 14.07 -8.03
N ALA A 201 -26.14 14.31 -7.26
CA ALA A 201 -26.16 14.15 -5.81
C ALA A 201 -27.50 13.59 -5.33
N THR A 202 -27.46 12.59 -4.43
CA THR A 202 -28.65 12.03 -3.79
C THR A 202 -28.76 12.53 -2.35
N PRO A 203 -29.96 12.93 -1.91
CA PRO A 203 -30.15 13.56 -0.60
C PRO A 203 -30.16 12.58 0.59
N ASP A 204 -30.09 11.28 0.31
CA ASP A 204 -30.14 10.18 1.28
C ASP A 204 -29.02 9.14 1.06
N ASP A 205 -27.97 9.52 0.32
CA ASP A 205 -26.82 8.67 0.00
C ASP A 205 -27.18 7.35 -0.70
N SER A 206 -28.34 7.30 -1.37
CA SER A 206 -28.72 6.18 -2.22
C SER A 206 -27.86 6.14 -3.49
N SER A 207 -27.43 4.95 -3.89
CA SER A 207 -26.79 4.70 -5.19
C SER A 207 -27.75 5.04 -6.35
N VAL A 208 -27.21 5.30 -7.54
CA VAL A 208 -27.97 5.74 -8.71
C VAL A 208 -27.67 4.87 -9.93
N THR A 209 -28.71 4.39 -10.59
CA THR A 209 -28.63 3.81 -11.93
C THR A 209 -28.88 4.91 -12.97
N ILE A 210 -28.05 4.96 -14.01
CA ILE A 210 -28.14 5.97 -15.08
C ILE A 210 -28.51 5.30 -16.40
N SER A 211 -29.52 5.83 -17.10
CA SER A 211 -29.97 5.31 -18.41
C SER A 211 -30.06 6.44 -19.46
N PRO A 212 -29.35 6.35 -20.60
CA PRO A 212 -28.41 5.28 -20.95
C PRO A 212 -27.16 5.29 -20.05
N ALA A 213 -26.53 4.13 -19.87
CA ALA A 213 -25.36 4.00 -19.01
C ALA A 213 -24.17 4.82 -19.55
N PRO A 214 -23.49 5.62 -18.71
CA PRO A 214 -22.27 6.34 -19.08
C PRO A 214 -21.17 5.44 -19.66
N ASP A 215 -20.99 4.27 -19.05
CA ASP A 215 -20.11 3.22 -19.55
C ASP A 215 -20.94 1.99 -19.97
N PRO A 216 -20.96 1.63 -21.27
CA PRO A 216 -21.69 0.47 -21.76
C PRO A 216 -21.17 -0.87 -21.21
N LEU A 217 -19.95 -0.91 -20.66
CA LEU A 217 -19.36 -2.11 -20.04
C LEU A 217 -19.69 -2.25 -18.55
N HIS A 218 -20.24 -1.20 -17.91
CA HIS A 218 -20.62 -1.18 -16.50
C HIS A 218 -22.09 -0.79 -16.33
N ALA A 219 -22.98 -1.79 -16.29
CA ALA A 219 -24.41 -1.61 -16.02
C ALA A 219 -24.75 -1.51 -14.51
N GLN A 220 -23.74 -1.29 -13.65
CA GLN A 220 -23.91 -1.29 -12.19
C GLN A 220 -24.41 0.07 -11.67
N ALA A 221 -24.96 0.07 -10.46
CA ALA A 221 -25.39 1.29 -9.79
C ALA A 221 -24.17 2.12 -9.39
N TYR A 222 -24.16 3.40 -9.76
CA TYR A 222 -23.12 4.34 -9.38
C TYR A 222 -23.33 4.83 -7.94
N GLY A 223 -22.26 5.22 -7.26
CA GLY A 223 -22.37 5.78 -5.92
C GLY A 223 -23.26 7.04 -5.87
N PRO A 224 -23.81 7.40 -4.69
CA PRO A 224 -24.38 8.72 -4.51
C PRO A 224 -23.34 9.80 -4.82
N ASN A 225 -23.78 10.99 -5.21
CA ASN A 225 -22.91 12.17 -5.20
C ASN A 225 -21.71 12.09 -6.21
N ALA A 226 -21.85 11.42 -7.37
CA ALA A 226 -20.71 11.16 -8.25
C ALA A 226 -20.75 11.93 -9.58
N SER A 227 -19.77 11.66 -10.43
CA SER A 227 -19.68 12.18 -11.80
C SER A 227 -19.28 11.09 -12.77
N ALA A 228 -19.64 11.26 -14.04
CA ALA A 228 -19.25 10.37 -15.12
C ALA A 228 -19.15 11.14 -16.43
N THR A 229 -18.07 10.94 -17.18
CA THR A 229 -17.95 11.50 -18.54
C THR A 229 -18.69 10.61 -19.53
N VAL A 230 -19.56 11.20 -20.33
CA VAL A 230 -20.32 10.51 -21.37
C VAL A 230 -19.92 11.00 -22.75
N LYS A 231 -19.91 10.09 -23.72
CA LYS A 231 -19.79 10.42 -25.14
C LYS A 231 -21.17 10.53 -25.77
N VAL A 232 -21.48 11.68 -26.37
CA VAL A 232 -22.78 11.88 -27.03
C VAL A 232 -22.82 11.20 -28.40
N PRO A 233 -24.00 10.85 -28.94
CA PRO A 233 -24.17 10.28 -30.26
C PRO A 233 -23.55 11.13 -31.36
N THR A 234 -23.21 10.50 -32.48
CA THR A 234 -22.73 11.17 -33.70
C THR A 234 -23.86 11.79 -34.53
N THR A 235 -25.11 11.51 -34.18
CA THR A 235 -26.29 12.10 -34.84
C THR A 235 -26.79 13.30 -34.05
N PRO A 236 -27.07 14.46 -34.71
CA PRO A 236 -27.69 15.61 -34.06
C PRO A 236 -29.05 15.27 -33.43
N GLY A 237 -29.37 15.89 -32.30
CA GLY A 237 -30.59 15.64 -31.56
C GLY A 237 -30.47 16.01 -30.10
N ALA A 238 -31.24 15.34 -29.24
CA ALA A 238 -31.15 15.47 -27.79
C ALA A 238 -30.96 14.09 -27.15
N VAL A 239 -30.20 14.03 -26.06
CA VAL A 239 -29.99 12.82 -25.28
C VAL A 239 -30.36 13.08 -23.84
N THR A 240 -31.29 12.30 -23.31
CA THR A 240 -31.71 12.40 -21.91
C THR A 240 -31.10 11.27 -21.11
N TYR A 241 -30.40 11.63 -20.04
CA TYR A 241 -29.90 10.70 -19.02
C TYR A 241 -30.86 10.71 -17.83
N ASN A 242 -31.40 9.54 -17.51
CA ASN A 242 -32.30 9.32 -16.39
C ASN A 242 -31.54 8.70 -15.23
N PHE A 243 -31.62 9.33 -14.07
CA PHE A 243 -30.99 8.93 -12.82
C PHE A 243 -32.08 8.36 -11.93
N THR A 244 -31.96 7.11 -11.52
CA THR A 244 -32.89 6.44 -10.60
C THR A 244 -32.12 5.97 -9.38
N SER A 245 -32.47 6.49 -8.20
CA SER A 245 -31.81 6.10 -6.97
C SER A 245 -32.34 4.77 -6.43
N SER A 246 -31.53 4.05 -5.65
CA SER A 246 -31.94 2.83 -4.95
C SER A 246 -33.04 3.07 -3.91
N SER A 247 -33.24 4.32 -3.48
CA SER A 247 -34.38 4.75 -2.66
C SER A 247 -35.64 5.12 -3.44
N GLY A 248 -35.63 4.93 -4.77
CA GLY A 248 -36.79 5.17 -5.64
C GLY A 248 -36.98 6.62 -6.06
N ARG A 249 -36.02 7.52 -5.81
CA ARG A 249 -36.05 8.89 -6.36
C ARG A 249 -35.59 8.88 -7.81
N SER A 250 -35.98 9.89 -8.59
CA SER A 250 -35.49 10.04 -9.96
C SER A 250 -35.28 11.49 -10.36
N ALA A 251 -34.34 11.71 -11.26
CA ALA A 251 -34.09 12.98 -11.95
C ALA A 251 -33.61 12.71 -13.37
N SER A 252 -33.60 13.72 -14.22
CA SER A 252 -33.06 13.60 -15.57
C SER A 252 -32.37 14.88 -16.02
N ILE A 253 -31.41 14.73 -16.92
CA ILE A 253 -30.76 15.85 -17.59
C ILE A 253 -30.69 15.57 -19.09
N THR A 254 -30.91 16.60 -19.90
CA THR A 254 -30.92 16.48 -21.35
C THR A 254 -29.78 17.29 -21.95
N LEU A 255 -28.95 16.63 -22.75
CA LEU A 255 -27.89 17.26 -23.53
C LEU A 255 -28.39 17.53 -24.94
N THR A 256 -28.03 18.69 -25.49
CA THR A 256 -28.27 19.03 -26.90
C THR A 256 -27.05 18.63 -27.72
N VAL A 257 -27.25 17.80 -28.73
CA VAL A 257 -26.22 17.34 -29.67
C VAL A 257 -26.38 18.11 -30.98
N ALA A 258 -25.52 19.10 -31.21
CA ALA A 258 -25.61 19.97 -32.38
C ALA A 258 -24.23 20.48 -32.80
N ALA A 259 -24.03 20.66 -34.11
CA ALA A 259 -22.80 21.24 -34.62
C ALA A 259 -22.62 22.69 -34.11
N PRO A 260 -21.37 23.15 -33.90
CA PRO A 260 -21.12 24.53 -33.49
C PRO A 260 -21.62 25.52 -34.55
N VAL A 261 -22.38 26.53 -34.14
CA VAL A 261 -22.75 27.66 -35.01
C VAL A 261 -21.67 28.75 -34.88
N ALA A 262 -21.24 29.33 -35.99
CA ALA A 262 -20.22 30.38 -35.97
C ALA A 262 -20.67 31.58 -35.12
N GLY A 263 -19.85 31.97 -34.14
CA GLY A 263 -20.14 33.08 -33.22
C GLY A 263 -21.04 32.72 -32.03
N GLU A 264 -21.56 31.50 -31.95
CA GLU A 264 -22.29 31.02 -30.78
C GLU A 264 -21.31 30.77 -29.61
N PRO A 265 -21.69 31.13 -28.37
CA PRO A 265 -20.80 30.90 -27.24
C PRO A 265 -20.76 29.43 -26.84
N THR A 266 -19.64 29.00 -26.26
CA THR A 266 -19.54 27.75 -25.51
C THR A 266 -19.26 28.06 -24.05
N ILE A 267 -19.60 27.14 -23.15
CA ILE A 267 -19.21 27.25 -21.74
C ILE A 267 -18.99 25.85 -21.19
N THR A 268 -17.91 25.65 -20.46
CA THR A 268 -17.74 24.55 -19.52
C THR A 268 -17.61 25.12 -18.13
N ILE A 269 -18.16 24.40 -17.15
CA ILE A 269 -17.93 24.63 -15.73
C ILE A 269 -17.44 23.34 -15.08
N THR A 270 -16.37 23.42 -14.30
CA THR A 270 -15.84 22.29 -13.54
C THR A 270 -15.56 22.71 -12.11
N HIS A 271 -15.48 21.73 -11.23
CA HIS A 271 -14.95 21.88 -9.89
C HIS A 271 -13.83 20.85 -9.79
N ASN A 272 -12.59 21.30 -9.56
CA ASN A 272 -11.31 20.62 -9.84
C ASN A 272 -10.93 20.53 -11.35
N ASN A 273 -9.62 20.43 -11.64
CA ASN A 273 -9.06 20.49 -13.01
C ASN A 273 -9.32 19.25 -13.88
N GLN A 274 -10.08 18.27 -13.39
CA GLN A 274 -10.31 16.98 -14.05
C GLN A 274 -11.79 16.71 -14.33
N GLY A 275 -12.71 17.59 -13.93
CA GLY A 275 -14.13 17.32 -14.13
C GLY A 275 -14.62 16.13 -13.30
N HIS A 276 -14.07 15.97 -12.10
CA HIS A 276 -14.66 15.10 -11.11
C HIS A 276 -15.51 15.93 -10.18
N VAL A 277 -16.78 15.61 -10.03
CA VAL A 277 -17.46 16.04 -8.82
C VAL A 277 -16.90 15.19 -7.70
N SER A 278 -16.00 15.78 -6.93
CA SER A 278 -15.76 15.34 -5.56
C SER A 278 -17.00 15.71 -4.76
N VAL A 279 -18.04 14.89 -4.81
CA VAL A 279 -19.04 14.90 -3.74
C VAL A 279 -19.22 13.48 -3.19
N GLY A 280 -18.46 13.03 -2.22
CA GLY A 280 -19.09 12.85 -0.92
C GLY A 280 -19.00 14.20 -0.26
N SER A 281 -18.35 14.33 0.84
CA SER A 281 -17.19 15.21 0.79
C SER A 281 -16.20 14.60 -0.26
N ALA A 282 -15.13 15.25 -0.72
CA ALA A 282 -13.90 14.47 -0.53
C ALA A 282 -13.93 14.28 0.97
N ALA A 283 -14.61 13.23 1.45
CA ALA A 283 -14.61 12.91 2.84
C ALA A 283 -13.14 12.75 2.98
N THR A 284 -12.51 13.71 3.63
CA THR A 284 -11.52 13.35 4.58
C THR A 284 -12.26 12.28 5.39
N VAL A 285 -12.14 11.03 4.93
CA VAL A 285 -12.63 9.87 5.62
C VAL A 285 -11.66 9.86 6.76
N GLN A 286 -12.09 10.46 7.86
CA GLN A 286 -11.22 10.63 9.00
C GLN A 286 -10.85 9.24 9.45
N SER A 287 -9.56 9.05 9.73
CA SER A 287 -9.14 7.82 10.36
C SER A 287 -9.95 7.64 11.65
N PHE A 288 -10.39 6.40 11.91
CA PHE A 288 -11.23 6.11 13.06
C PHE A 288 -10.76 4.85 13.77
N LYS A 289 -10.92 4.83 15.08
CA LYS A 289 -10.58 3.67 15.88
C LYS A 289 -11.51 2.51 15.53
N LEU A 290 -10.92 1.37 15.17
CA LEU A 290 -11.62 0.11 14.98
C LEU A 290 -12.06 -0.47 16.33
N THR A 291 -13.28 -0.98 16.37
CA THR A 291 -13.85 -1.64 17.56
C THR A 291 -13.83 -3.16 17.48
N ASP A 292 -13.49 -3.72 16.31
CA ASP A 292 -13.40 -5.15 16.03
C ASP A 292 -11.96 -5.56 15.73
N GLN A 293 -11.69 -6.86 15.86
CA GLN A 293 -10.34 -7.40 15.71
C GLN A 293 -10.02 -7.82 14.27
N CYS A 294 -11.00 -7.77 13.39
CA CYS A 294 -10.94 -8.35 12.05
C CYS A 294 -11.30 -7.26 11.04
N VAL A 295 -10.47 -7.16 10.01
CA VAL A 295 -10.63 -6.26 8.88
C VAL A 295 -10.67 -7.08 7.59
N GLU A 296 -11.35 -6.56 6.58
CA GLU A 296 -11.38 -7.23 5.28
C GLU A 296 -10.01 -7.13 4.62
N ASP A 297 -9.71 -8.09 3.77
CA ASP A 297 -8.51 -8.03 2.95
C ASP A 297 -8.68 -7.02 1.83
N PHE A 298 -7.82 -6.01 1.78
CA PHE A 298 -7.82 -5.04 0.71
C PHE A 298 -6.69 -5.38 -0.27
N SER A 299 -6.75 -4.87 -1.49
CA SER A 299 -5.73 -5.15 -2.49
C SER A 299 -4.56 -4.16 -2.37
N PRO A 300 -3.34 -4.64 -2.07
CA PRO A 300 -2.10 -3.89 -2.22
C PRO A 300 -1.41 -4.11 -3.57
N ASP A 301 -2.08 -4.75 -4.53
CA ASP A 301 -1.47 -5.13 -5.80
C ASP A 301 -0.91 -3.92 -6.59
N TRP A 302 -0.08 -4.15 -7.59
CA TRP A 302 0.68 -3.10 -8.28
C TRP A 302 -0.19 -1.89 -8.68
N LEU A 303 -1.29 -2.12 -9.39
CA LEU A 303 -2.22 -1.06 -9.80
C LEU A 303 -2.82 -0.33 -8.60
N GLU A 304 -3.27 -1.07 -7.60
CA GLU A 304 -3.93 -0.57 -6.41
C GLU A 304 -3.00 0.27 -5.53
N SER A 305 -1.77 -0.18 -5.29
CA SER A 305 -0.74 0.57 -4.58
C SER A 305 -0.39 1.88 -5.28
N HIS A 306 -0.30 1.87 -6.61
CA HIS A 306 -0.07 3.08 -7.40
C HIS A 306 -1.29 4.01 -7.41
N GLY A 307 -2.49 3.44 -7.45
CA GLY A 307 -3.75 4.18 -7.34
C GLY A 307 -3.92 4.81 -5.96
N ALA A 308 -3.52 4.14 -4.88
CA ALA A 308 -3.48 4.71 -3.53
C ALA A 308 -2.52 5.91 -3.46
N TYR A 309 -1.37 5.81 -4.14
CA TYR A 309 -0.38 6.89 -4.26
C TYR A 309 -0.93 8.13 -4.95
N ASN A 310 -1.56 7.90 -6.11
CA ASN A 310 -2.21 8.93 -6.88
C ASN A 310 -3.33 8.31 -7.71
N ARG A 311 -4.57 8.56 -7.28
CA ARG A 311 -5.75 7.99 -7.93
C ARG A 311 -5.95 8.51 -9.35
N ASP A 312 -5.64 9.80 -9.53
CA ASP A 312 -5.96 10.54 -10.76
C ASP A 312 -4.93 10.26 -11.86
N ASP A 313 -3.70 9.91 -11.47
CA ASP A 313 -2.62 9.49 -12.35
C ASP A 313 -1.73 8.45 -11.62
N PRO A 314 -2.08 7.16 -11.64
CA PRO A 314 -1.32 6.11 -10.96
C PRO A 314 0.15 5.97 -11.46
N ALA A 315 0.47 6.48 -12.64
CA ALA A 315 1.85 6.51 -13.15
C ALA A 315 2.64 7.73 -12.65
N SER A 316 2.00 8.66 -11.94
CA SER A 316 2.63 9.89 -11.48
C SER A 316 3.68 9.63 -10.41
N ASN A 317 4.69 10.49 -10.38
CA ASN A 317 5.57 10.65 -9.23
C ASN A 317 5.06 11.68 -8.22
N THR A 318 3.91 12.31 -8.49
CA THR A 318 3.28 13.26 -7.56
C THR A 318 2.42 12.53 -6.55
N TRP A 319 2.80 12.59 -5.28
CA TRP A 319 2.02 12.05 -4.17
C TRP A 319 0.77 12.88 -3.91
N LEU A 320 -0.39 12.22 -3.93
CA LEU A 320 -1.66 12.81 -3.48
C LEU A 320 -2.25 12.05 -2.30
N GLY A 321 -1.94 10.75 -2.13
CA GLY A 321 -2.48 9.92 -1.06
C GLY A 321 -4.00 9.84 -1.06
N ASN A 322 -4.64 10.07 -2.22
CA ASN A 322 -6.08 10.29 -2.34
C ASN A 322 -6.84 9.05 -2.85
N GLY A 323 -6.15 7.92 -3.03
CA GLY A 323 -6.73 6.72 -3.65
C GLY A 323 -7.20 5.64 -2.70
N PHE A 324 -6.70 5.58 -1.46
CA PHE A 324 -6.92 4.45 -0.55
C PHE A 324 -8.38 3.96 -0.47
N VAL A 325 -9.30 4.84 -0.06
CA VAL A 325 -10.73 4.52 0.05
C VAL A 325 -11.34 4.14 -1.30
N HIS A 326 -10.94 4.82 -2.38
CA HIS A 326 -11.48 4.54 -3.71
C HIS A 326 -11.06 3.16 -4.22
N ILE A 327 -9.80 2.82 -4.04
CA ILE A 327 -9.21 1.55 -4.45
C ILE A 327 -9.84 0.41 -3.66
N THR A 328 -9.96 0.55 -2.34
CA THR A 328 -10.63 -0.45 -1.51
C THR A 328 -12.09 -0.64 -1.92
N ALA A 329 -12.85 0.44 -2.10
CA ALA A 329 -14.25 0.34 -2.54
C ALA A 329 -14.37 -0.39 -3.89
N GLY A 330 -13.50 -0.05 -4.84
CA GLY A 330 -13.46 -0.66 -6.16
C GLY A 330 -13.14 -2.16 -6.09
N PHE A 331 -12.14 -2.54 -5.28
CA PHE A 331 -11.77 -3.93 -5.05
C PHE A 331 -12.93 -4.73 -4.43
N SER A 332 -13.51 -4.25 -3.32
CA SER A 332 -14.61 -4.93 -2.64
C SER A 332 -15.85 -5.11 -3.53
N GLN A 333 -16.20 -4.09 -4.33
CA GLN A 333 -17.30 -4.18 -5.30
C GLN A 333 -16.99 -5.17 -6.43
N TYR A 334 -15.76 -5.14 -6.95
CA TYR A 334 -15.32 -6.06 -7.98
C TYR A 334 -15.34 -7.51 -7.49
N ALA A 335 -14.73 -7.80 -6.34
CA ALA A 335 -14.68 -9.14 -5.75
C ALA A 335 -16.09 -9.71 -5.51
N ASN A 336 -17.01 -8.88 -4.96
CA ASN A 336 -18.42 -9.25 -4.83
C ASN A 336 -19.09 -9.56 -6.17
N SER A 337 -18.76 -8.83 -7.24
CA SER A 337 -19.33 -9.06 -8.58
C SER A 337 -18.86 -10.37 -9.22
N GLN A 338 -17.68 -10.87 -8.83
CA GLN A 338 -17.15 -12.16 -9.28
C GLN A 338 -17.74 -13.36 -8.52
N ASN A 339 -18.62 -13.11 -7.55
CA ASN A 339 -19.14 -14.12 -6.63
C ASN A 339 -17.99 -14.90 -5.96
N ASP A 340 -16.92 -14.18 -5.64
CA ASP A 340 -15.87 -14.71 -4.79
C ASP A 340 -16.50 -15.16 -3.46
N HIS A 341 -16.05 -16.27 -2.91
CA HIS A 341 -16.65 -16.89 -1.73
C HIS A 341 -16.54 -16.01 -0.47
N HIS A 342 -15.78 -14.91 -0.57
CA HIS A 342 -15.69 -13.82 0.39
C HIS A 342 -16.67 -12.71 0.01
N HIS A 343 -17.79 -12.60 0.74
CA HIS A 343 -18.66 -11.44 0.60
C HIS A 343 -18.01 -10.26 1.32
N TYR A 344 -17.59 -9.25 0.57
CA TYR A 344 -17.01 -8.02 1.11
C TYR A 344 -18.12 -7.07 1.58
N PHE A 345 -18.00 -6.58 2.80
CA PHE A 345 -18.97 -5.71 3.45
C PHE A 345 -18.65 -4.22 3.25
N ASP A 346 -17.37 -3.85 3.20
CA ASP A 346 -16.91 -2.48 2.99
C ASP A 346 -16.87 -2.09 1.51
N VAL A 347 -18.02 -2.17 0.86
CA VAL A 347 -18.18 -1.72 -0.53
C VAL A 347 -18.00 -0.20 -0.71
N ARG A 348 -17.76 0.54 0.38
CA ARG A 348 -17.46 1.97 0.38
C ARG A 348 -15.98 2.28 0.63
N GLY A 349 -15.18 1.28 0.99
CA GLY A 349 -13.75 1.39 1.26
C GLY A 349 -13.36 2.20 2.50
N ALA A 350 -14.31 2.52 3.39
CA ALA A 350 -14.04 3.41 4.51
C ALA A 350 -13.22 2.74 5.62
N ARG A 351 -13.34 1.41 5.79
CA ARG A 351 -12.60 0.64 6.81
C ARG A 351 -11.10 0.61 6.57
N ASN A 352 -10.67 0.95 5.36
CA ASN A 352 -9.28 1.25 5.04
C ASN A 352 -8.66 2.31 5.97
N MET A 353 -9.46 3.29 6.40
CA MET A 353 -9.04 4.37 7.30
C MET A 353 -9.09 3.97 8.78
N GLY A 354 -9.49 2.75 9.09
CA GLY A 354 -9.53 2.23 10.44
C GLY A 354 -8.14 2.12 11.04
N TYR A 355 -7.99 2.37 12.34
CA TYR A 355 -6.76 2.13 13.09
C TYR A 355 -7.01 1.43 14.43
N TYR A 356 -5.96 0.83 14.97
CA TYR A 356 -5.90 0.29 16.32
C TYR A 356 -5.13 1.22 17.27
N ASP A 357 -5.38 1.06 18.57
CA ASP A 357 -4.62 1.72 19.62
C ASP A 357 -4.14 0.73 20.69
N ASP A 358 -3.51 1.25 21.74
CA ASP A 358 -2.94 0.46 22.83
C ASP A 358 -3.97 -0.33 23.64
N SER A 359 -5.27 -0.04 23.51
CA SER A 359 -6.31 -0.87 24.13
C SER A 359 -6.54 -2.17 23.36
N THR A 360 -6.23 -2.19 22.06
CA THR A 360 -6.33 -3.37 21.20
C THR A 360 -4.98 -4.07 21.05
N LEU A 361 -3.89 -3.32 20.87
CA LEU A 361 -2.54 -3.82 20.61
C LEU A 361 -1.52 -3.35 21.66
N PRO A 362 -1.75 -3.56 22.98
CA PRO A 362 -0.86 -3.07 24.02
C PRO A 362 0.57 -3.62 23.90
N PHE A 363 0.74 -4.83 23.36
CA PHE A 363 2.05 -5.44 23.16
C PHE A 363 2.90 -4.69 22.13
N TYR A 364 2.35 -4.41 20.94
CA TYR A 364 3.08 -3.68 19.89
C TYR A 364 3.38 -2.23 20.29
N TYR A 365 2.41 -1.55 20.90
CA TYR A 365 2.62 -0.21 21.45
C TYR A 365 3.75 -0.19 22.48
N PHE A 366 3.81 -1.21 23.34
CA PHE A 366 4.90 -1.37 24.29
C PHE A 366 6.24 -1.62 23.59
N LEU A 367 6.33 -2.54 22.63
CA LEU A 367 7.59 -2.82 21.94
C LEU A 367 8.13 -1.59 21.21
N ALA A 368 7.28 -0.93 20.42
CA ALA A 368 7.63 0.26 19.66
C ALA A 368 8.05 1.43 20.57
N SER A 369 7.52 1.49 21.79
CA SER A 369 7.82 2.57 22.74
C SER A 369 8.92 2.26 23.75
N GLN A 370 9.13 1.00 24.11
CA GLN A 370 10.19 0.59 25.02
C GLN A 370 11.52 0.45 24.33
N PHE A 371 11.53 -0.32 23.25
CA PHE A 371 12.74 -0.59 22.52
C PHE A 371 12.94 0.49 21.46
N ALA A 372 12.93 0.11 20.19
CA ALA A 372 13.01 1.06 19.10
C ALA A 372 11.97 0.75 18.01
N THR A 373 11.53 1.80 17.34
CA THR A 373 10.68 1.77 16.14
C THR A 373 11.17 2.79 15.11
N SER A 374 10.54 2.82 13.93
CA SER A 374 10.78 3.85 12.93
C SER A 374 9.48 4.35 12.35
N ASP A 375 9.38 5.66 12.18
CA ASP A 375 8.27 6.33 11.50
C ASP A 375 8.57 6.64 10.03
N ARG A 376 9.62 6.00 9.48
CA ARG A 376 10.11 6.13 8.10
C ARG A 376 10.62 4.78 7.54
N PHE A 377 9.95 3.69 7.90
CA PHE A 377 10.24 2.33 7.43
C PHE A 377 9.18 1.85 6.45
N PHE A 378 9.58 1.45 5.23
CA PHE A 378 8.66 1.18 4.12
C PHE A 378 8.79 -0.25 3.60
N SER A 379 7.73 -0.77 2.98
CA SER A 379 7.87 -1.97 2.16
C SER A 379 8.66 -1.65 0.88
N PRO A 380 9.45 -2.60 0.34
CA PRO A 380 10.40 -2.28 -0.70
C PRO A 380 9.74 -1.96 -2.05
N ILE A 381 8.57 -2.52 -2.33
CA ILE A 381 7.90 -2.46 -3.63
C ILE A 381 6.43 -2.04 -3.44
N PRO A 382 5.90 -1.12 -4.28
CA PRO A 382 4.48 -0.75 -4.28
C PRO A 382 3.65 -1.83 -4.99
N SER A 383 3.63 -3.03 -4.41
CA SER A 383 2.87 -4.21 -4.86
C SER A 383 2.51 -5.08 -3.66
N ASN A 384 1.90 -6.23 -3.92
CA ASN A 384 1.45 -7.18 -2.90
C ASN A 384 2.59 -7.97 -2.23
N SER A 385 2.22 -8.91 -1.38
CA SER A 385 3.10 -9.66 -0.48
C SER A 385 4.25 -10.35 -1.22
N ALA A 386 3.98 -11.08 -2.32
CA ALA A 386 5.01 -11.90 -2.95
C ALA A 386 6.22 -11.11 -3.53
N PRO A 387 6.05 -10.05 -4.34
CA PRO A 387 7.13 -9.15 -4.73
C PRO A 387 7.90 -8.57 -3.53
N ASN A 388 7.21 -8.15 -2.46
CA ASN A 388 7.87 -7.61 -1.28
C ASN A 388 8.70 -8.68 -0.55
N ARG A 389 8.16 -9.88 -0.36
CA ARG A 389 8.84 -11.05 0.21
C ARG A 389 10.08 -11.47 -0.60
N PHE A 390 10.03 -11.33 -1.92
CA PHE A 390 11.22 -11.54 -2.77
C PHE A 390 12.29 -10.48 -2.49
N ALA A 391 11.91 -9.20 -2.46
CA ALA A 391 12.83 -8.11 -2.17
C ALA A 391 13.37 -8.17 -0.73
N GLU A 392 12.58 -8.62 0.24
CA GLU A 392 12.99 -8.82 1.64
C GLU A 392 14.08 -9.87 1.82
N LEU A 393 14.16 -10.84 0.92
CA LEU A 393 15.16 -11.91 0.99
C LEU A 393 16.26 -11.78 -0.06
N ALA A 394 16.06 -11.01 -1.13
CA ALA A 394 16.99 -10.91 -2.27
C ALA A 394 17.29 -9.47 -2.72
N ALA A 395 16.71 -8.46 -2.08
CA ALA A 395 16.79 -7.04 -2.44
C ALA A 395 16.31 -6.70 -3.88
N THR A 396 15.68 -7.65 -4.58
CA THR A 396 15.10 -7.47 -5.92
C THR A 396 13.93 -8.42 -6.15
N THR A 397 13.07 -8.05 -7.11
CA THR A 397 12.04 -8.91 -7.70
C THR A 397 12.45 -9.46 -9.07
N ALA A 398 13.65 -9.14 -9.56
CA ALA A 398 14.13 -9.43 -10.91
C ALA A 398 13.18 -8.92 -12.02
N GLY A 399 12.59 -7.75 -11.81
CA GLY A 399 11.65 -7.13 -12.74
C GLY A 399 10.20 -7.63 -12.62
N HIS A 400 9.87 -8.42 -11.60
CA HIS A 400 8.51 -8.89 -11.37
C HIS A 400 7.71 -7.90 -10.52
N ALA A 401 6.66 -7.33 -11.11
CA ALA A 401 5.62 -6.59 -10.39
C ALA A 401 4.60 -7.53 -9.73
N HIS A 402 4.47 -8.75 -10.26
CA HIS A 402 3.52 -9.79 -9.86
C HIS A 402 4.26 -11.09 -9.51
N GLN A 403 3.63 -12.00 -8.76
CA GLN A 403 4.30 -13.23 -8.30
C GLN A 403 4.70 -14.18 -9.45
N PRO A 404 6.00 -14.43 -9.70
CA PRO A 404 6.43 -15.56 -10.53
C PRO A 404 6.23 -16.91 -9.79
N PRO A 405 6.18 -18.04 -10.52
CA PRO A 405 6.11 -19.37 -9.91
C PRO A 405 7.30 -19.65 -8.99
N GLN A 406 8.51 -19.31 -9.43
CA GLN A 406 9.73 -19.29 -8.64
C GLN A 406 10.66 -18.20 -9.16
N LEU A 407 11.47 -17.65 -8.27
CA LEU A 407 12.47 -16.63 -8.57
C LEU A 407 13.88 -17.23 -8.55
N ASP A 408 14.62 -17.10 -9.65
CA ASP A 408 16.00 -17.55 -9.77
C ASP A 408 16.96 -16.38 -9.61
N VAL A 409 17.10 -15.93 -8.36
CA VAL A 409 18.07 -14.91 -7.95
C VAL A 409 18.77 -15.35 -6.67
N LYS A 410 19.94 -14.77 -6.44
CA LYS A 410 20.65 -14.94 -5.17
C LYS A 410 19.85 -14.29 -4.05
N ASN A 411 19.75 -14.97 -2.91
CA ASN A 411 19.12 -14.45 -1.70
C ASN A 411 20.11 -14.47 -0.52
N ILE A 412 19.70 -13.87 0.60
CA ILE A 412 20.53 -13.72 1.79
C ILE A 412 20.96 -15.06 2.39
N PHE A 413 20.09 -16.08 2.37
CA PHE A 413 20.41 -17.41 2.89
C PHE A 413 21.49 -18.10 2.06
N GLN A 414 21.49 -17.90 0.75
CA GLN A 414 22.55 -18.39 -0.11
C GLN A 414 23.89 -17.70 0.20
N LEU A 415 23.90 -16.41 0.55
CA LEU A 415 25.12 -15.73 1.00
C LEU A 415 25.62 -16.28 2.34
N LEU A 416 24.71 -16.50 3.29
CA LEU A 416 25.02 -17.07 4.60
C LEU A 416 25.59 -18.48 4.49
N ASP A 417 24.98 -19.34 3.67
CA ASP A 417 25.44 -20.72 3.46
C ASP A 417 26.85 -20.76 2.83
N ASN A 418 27.09 -19.91 1.81
CA ASN A 418 28.42 -19.78 1.19
C ASN A 418 29.49 -19.28 2.16
N ALA A 419 29.11 -18.47 3.16
CA ALA A 419 30.01 -17.95 4.19
C ALA A 419 30.15 -18.90 5.40
N GLY A 420 29.42 -20.01 5.43
CA GLY A 420 29.40 -20.94 6.56
C GLY A 420 28.75 -20.36 7.82
N VAL A 421 27.91 -19.33 7.67
CA VAL A 421 27.14 -18.74 8.77
C VAL A 421 25.87 -19.57 8.98
N SER A 422 25.62 -20.00 10.22
CA SER A 422 24.44 -20.83 10.51
C SER A 422 23.15 -20.02 10.35
N TRP A 423 22.19 -20.60 9.64
CA TRP A 423 20.88 -20.01 9.45
C TRP A 423 19.78 -21.06 9.53
N LYS A 424 18.56 -20.64 9.87
CA LYS A 424 17.36 -21.49 9.85
C LYS A 424 16.11 -20.67 9.57
N VAL A 425 15.14 -21.25 8.88
CA VAL A 425 13.77 -20.74 8.79
C VAL A 425 12.89 -21.58 9.69
N TYR A 426 12.21 -20.93 10.63
CA TYR A 426 11.22 -21.54 11.50
C TYR A 426 9.82 -21.32 10.92
N TYR A 427 9.12 -22.40 10.57
CA TYR A 427 7.79 -22.33 9.96
C TYR A 427 6.69 -22.73 10.95
N SER A 428 5.55 -22.05 10.87
CA SER A 428 4.35 -22.36 11.67
C SER A 428 3.40 -23.34 11.01
N ASP A 429 3.40 -23.40 9.67
CA ASP A 429 2.41 -24.10 8.88
C ASP A 429 3.02 -25.01 7.82
N VAL A 430 2.26 -26.02 7.41
CA VAL A 430 2.57 -26.94 6.33
C VAL A 430 1.38 -27.04 5.39
N SER A 431 1.65 -27.28 4.11
CA SER A 431 0.62 -27.67 3.14
C SER A 431 -0.08 -28.97 3.56
N ALA A 432 -1.21 -29.28 2.92
CA ALA A 432 -1.93 -30.54 3.12
C ALA A 432 -1.07 -31.81 2.90
N SER A 433 0.03 -31.70 2.13
CA SER A 433 1.01 -32.77 1.91
C SER A 433 2.16 -32.78 2.92
N GLY A 434 2.12 -31.94 3.95
CA GLY A 434 3.16 -31.85 4.99
C GLY A 434 4.41 -31.06 4.59
N VAL A 435 4.37 -30.33 3.47
CA VAL A 435 5.50 -29.50 3.02
C VAL A 435 5.45 -28.16 3.79
N PRO A 436 6.55 -27.72 4.44
CA PRO A 436 6.65 -26.42 5.09
C PRO A 436 6.21 -25.27 4.19
N LEU A 437 5.38 -24.37 4.72
CA LEU A 437 5.02 -23.13 4.03
C LEU A 437 6.04 -22.05 4.40
N THR A 438 6.80 -21.60 3.39
CA THR A 438 7.80 -20.55 3.53
C THR A 438 8.09 -19.89 2.19
N THR A 439 8.32 -18.58 2.23
CA THR A 439 8.82 -17.78 1.13
C THR A 439 10.12 -18.34 0.55
N LEU A 440 10.98 -18.98 1.35
CA LEU A 440 12.25 -19.53 0.88
C LEU A 440 12.07 -20.48 -0.31
N THR A 441 11.00 -21.29 -0.31
CA THR A 441 10.72 -22.26 -1.38
C THR A 441 10.22 -21.63 -2.68
N ASN A 442 9.92 -20.34 -2.67
CA ASN A 442 9.64 -19.55 -3.88
C ASN A 442 10.93 -19.16 -4.61
N PHE A 443 12.10 -19.36 -4.01
CA PHE A 443 13.39 -19.24 -4.71
C PHE A 443 13.83 -20.59 -5.26
N VAL A 444 14.36 -20.61 -6.48
CA VAL A 444 14.88 -21.86 -7.10
C VAL A 444 15.95 -22.51 -6.22
N TRP A 445 16.87 -21.70 -5.68
CA TRP A 445 17.89 -22.19 -4.74
C TRP A 445 17.26 -22.64 -3.41
N GLY A 446 16.34 -21.85 -2.84
CA GLY A 446 15.72 -22.16 -1.55
C GLY A 446 14.88 -23.43 -1.56
N ALA A 447 14.21 -23.73 -2.68
CA ALA A 447 13.48 -24.98 -2.88
C ALA A 447 14.38 -26.25 -2.83
N GLN A 448 15.70 -26.09 -2.94
CA GLN A 448 16.68 -27.17 -2.83
C GLN A 448 17.28 -27.29 -1.42
N HIS A 449 16.96 -26.37 -0.50
CA HIS A 449 17.56 -26.26 0.84
C HIS A 449 16.50 -26.40 1.95
N THR A 450 15.65 -27.41 1.82
CA THR A 450 14.52 -27.67 2.73
C THR A 450 14.80 -28.77 3.76
N ASP A 451 16.08 -29.07 4.02
CA ASP A 451 16.49 -30.11 4.96
C ASP A 451 16.39 -29.63 6.42
N ALA A 452 16.45 -30.56 7.38
CA ALA A 452 16.23 -30.27 8.80
C ALA A 452 17.32 -29.38 9.45
N LYS A 453 18.46 -29.14 8.78
CA LYS A 453 19.44 -28.13 9.21
C LYS A 453 18.88 -26.71 9.03
N HIS A 454 18.13 -26.51 7.95
CA HIS A 454 17.72 -25.20 7.46
C HIS A 454 16.24 -24.88 7.71
N LEU A 455 15.37 -25.88 7.80
CA LEU A 455 13.96 -25.71 8.13
C LEU A 455 13.63 -26.41 9.45
N ALA A 456 12.82 -25.78 10.30
CA ALA A 456 12.23 -26.42 11.47
C ALA A 456 10.86 -25.82 11.85
N PRO A 457 9.99 -26.56 12.54
CA PRO A 457 8.79 -25.98 13.12
C PRO A 457 9.11 -24.92 14.17
N VAL A 458 8.21 -23.96 14.35
CA VAL A 458 8.25 -23.04 15.51
C VAL A 458 7.94 -23.78 16.81
N ASP A 459 7.00 -24.73 16.77
CA ASP A 459 6.54 -25.49 17.93
C ASP A 459 6.29 -26.95 17.56
N CYS A 460 7.16 -27.86 18.00
CA CYS A 460 7.03 -29.30 17.78
C CYS A 460 5.78 -29.90 18.44
N THR A 461 5.20 -29.23 19.43
CA THR A 461 4.00 -29.71 20.14
C THR A 461 2.71 -29.47 19.36
N ASN A 462 2.77 -28.62 18.33
CA ASN A 462 1.68 -28.44 17.40
C ASN A 462 1.52 -29.69 16.53
N VAL A 463 0.41 -30.41 16.72
CA VAL A 463 0.10 -31.66 16.01
C VAL A 463 -0.03 -31.48 14.49
N SER A 464 -0.28 -30.27 14.02
CA SER A 464 -0.32 -29.94 12.59
C SER A 464 1.07 -29.79 11.97
N THR A 465 2.09 -29.52 12.80
CA THR A 465 3.49 -29.30 12.38
C THR A 465 4.46 -30.01 13.33
N PRO A 466 4.38 -31.35 13.47
CA PRO A 466 5.26 -32.07 14.36
C PRO A 466 6.70 -32.04 13.81
N CYS A 467 7.67 -32.03 14.72
CA CYS A 467 9.08 -32.15 14.33
C CYS A 467 9.39 -33.55 13.79
N ALA A 468 10.25 -33.60 12.78
CA ALA A 468 10.85 -34.85 12.34
C ALA A 468 11.74 -35.45 13.45
N SER A 469 12.02 -36.75 13.37
CA SER A 469 12.87 -37.42 14.36
C SER A 469 14.25 -36.74 14.46
N GLY A 470 14.62 -36.30 15.66
CA GLY A 470 15.90 -35.61 15.91
C GLY A 470 15.92 -34.12 15.57
N GLN A 471 14.83 -33.55 15.06
CA GLN A 471 14.68 -32.12 14.80
C GLN A 471 14.19 -31.40 16.07
N THR A 472 14.71 -30.20 16.30
CA THR A 472 14.30 -29.28 17.37
C THR A 472 13.53 -28.10 16.79
N ASP A 473 12.67 -27.49 17.60
CA ASP A 473 11.91 -26.28 17.25
C ASP A 473 12.58 -24.99 17.75
N TYR A 474 12.00 -23.85 17.37
CA TYR A 474 12.40 -22.51 17.82
C TYR A 474 12.54 -22.42 19.35
N PHE A 475 11.53 -22.88 20.09
CA PHE A 475 11.52 -22.77 21.55
C PHE A 475 12.60 -23.64 22.23
N THR A 476 12.92 -24.80 21.67
CA THR A 476 13.95 -25.71 22.16
C THR A 476 15.34 -25.19 21.83
N ASP A 477 15.54 -24.68 20.61
CA ASP A 477 16.79 -24.07 20.17
C ASP A 477 17.15 -22.86 21.05
N LEU A 478 16.18 -22.00 21.36
CA LEU A 478 16.35 -20.88 22.29
C LEU A 478 16.77 -21.35 23.69
N LYS A 479 16.04 -22.30 24.28
CA LYS A 479 16.30 -22.78 25.66
C LYS A 479 17.67 -23.44 25.79
N SER A 480 18.10 -24.17 24.76
CA SER A 480 19.39 -24.87 24.75
C SER A 480 20.58 -23.97 24.40
N GLY A 481 20.32 -22.79 23.83
CA GLY A 481 21.36 -21.91 23.27
C GLY A 481 21.94 -22.42 21.94
N ASN A 482 21.40 -23.51 21.38
CA ASN A 482 21.76 -24.03 20.07
C ASN A 482 20.95 -23.35 18.95
N PHE A 483 21.02 -22.02 18.91
CA PHE A 483 20.25 -21.19 17.99
C PHE A 483 21.12 -20.74 16.80
N PRO A 484 20.60 -20.66 15.56
CA PRO A 484 21.38 -20.20 14.40
C PRO A 484 21.81 -18.74 14.54
N SER A 485 22.84 -18.33 13.79
CA SER A 485 23.26 -16.93 13.74
C SER A 485 22.23 -16.03 13.05
N VAL A 486 21.48 -16.56 12.08
CA VAL A 486 20.38 -15.85 11.42
C VAL A 486 19.13 -16.72 11.38
N ALA A 487 17.99 -16.20 11.83
CA ALA A 487 16.72 -16.89 11.80
C ALA A 487 15.64 -16.04 11.13
N LEU A 488 14.90 -16.66 10.19
CA LEU A 488 13.61 -16.13 9.74
C LEU A 488 12.51 -16.93 10.42
N ILE A 489 11.46 -16.25 10.87
CA ILE A 489 10.22 -16.89 11.32
C ILE A 489 9.14 -16.62 10.28
N GLU A 490 8.48 -17.68 9.82
CA GLU A 490 7.29 -17.61 8.97
C GLU A 490 6.05 -17.76 9.87
N PRO A 491 5.29 -16.68 10.12
CA PRO A 491 4.35 -16.62 11.24
C PRO A 491 3.14 -17.55 11.07
N GLY A 492 2.67 -17.77 9.85
CA GLY A 492 1.71 -18.81 9.48
C GLY A 492 0.36 -18.30 8.99
N PHE A 493 0.17 -18.28 7.66
CA PHE A 493 -1.07 -17.87 6.99
C PHE A 493 -2.23 -18.83 7.24
N GLU A 494 -2.02 -20.14 7.06
CA GLU A 494 -3.10 -21.14 7.21
C GLU A 494 -3.61 -21.21 8.65
N SER A 495 -2.75 -20.91 9.62
CA SER A 495 -3.11 -20.82 11.03
C SER A 495 -3.63 -19.44 11.48
N GLY A 496 -3.64 -18.45 10.57
CA GLY A 496 -4.12 -17.08 10.82
C GLY A 496 -3.28 -16.31 11.85
N ARG A 497 -1.99 -16.65 11.95
CA ARG A 497 -1.03 -16.05 12.91
C ARG A 497 -0.18 -14.94 12.31
N ASP A 498 -0.19 -14.85 10.99
CA ASP A 498 0.49 -13.86 10.17
C ASP A 498 -0.18 -12.46 10.17
N GLU A 499 -1.27 -12.34 10.92
CA GLU A 499 -2.13 -11.15 10.96
C GLU A 499 -2.73 -10.76 9.62
N HIS A 500 -2.70 -11.60 8.59
CA HIS A 500 -3.36 -11.28 7.33
C HIS A 500 -4.85 -10.96 7.57
N PRO A 501 -5.40 -9.93 6.91
CA PRO A 501 -6.81 -9.56 7.07
C PRO A 501 -7.74 -10.76 6.84
N GLY A 502 -8.90 -10.73 7.51
CA GLY A 502 -9.80 -11.87 7.68
C GLY A 502 -9.60 -12.63 9.00
N ASN A 503 -8.43 -12.52 9.63
CA ASN A 503 -8.14 -13.10 10.95
C ASN A 503 -8.16 -12.04 12.07
N PRO A 504 -8.49 -12.41 13.33
CA PRO A 504 -8.37 -11.50 14.46
C PRO A 504 -6.91 -11.12 14.73
N VAL A 505 -6.60 -9.82 14.65
CA VAL A 505 -5.24 -9.29 14.83
C VAL A 505 -4.61 -9.70 16.16
N GLN A 506 -5.41 -9.77 17.23
CA GLN A 506 -4.93 -10.14 18.55
C GLN A 506 -4.37 -11.57 18.64
N LEU A 507 -4.77 -12.48 17.75
CA LEU A 507 -4.21 -13.84 17.73
C LEU A 507 -2.76 -13.84 17.25
N GLY A 508 -2.44 -13.06 16.22
CA GLY A 508 -1.07 -12.84 15.77
C GLY A 508 -0.25 -12.12 16.84
N ALA A 509 -0.78 -11.05 17.43
CA ALA A 509 -0.10 -10.33 18.52
C ALA A 509 0.24 -11.21 19.73
N VAL A 510 -0.63 -12.17 20.09
CA VAL A 510 -0.32 -13.16 21.14
C VAL A 510 0.75 -14.15 20.71
N TYR A 511 0.75 -14.56 19.44
CA TYR A 511 1.77 -15.43 18.88
C TYR A 511 3.14 -14.73 18.89
N ASP A 512 3.21 -13.48 18.46
CA ASP A 512 4.43 -12.66 18.44
C ASP A 512 4.96 -12.39 19.85
N MET A 513 4.04 -12.09 20.78
CA MET A 513 4.37 -11.95 22.19
C MET A 513 5.04 -13.22 22.72
N LYS A 514 4.54 -14.41 22.39
CA LYS A 514 5.17 -15.68 22.83
C LYS A 514 6.56 -15.86 22.23
N LEU A 515 6.76 -15.56 20.95
CA LEU A 515 8.05 -15.69 20.27
C LEU A 515 9.11 -14.77 20.89
N ILE A 516 8.77 -13.49 21.05
CA ILE A 516 9.65 -12.46 21.58
C ILE A 516 9.90 -12.69 23.07
N GLN A 517 8.88 -13.09 23.84
CA GLN A 517 9.06 -13.43 25.26
C GLN A 517 10.00 -14.61 25.44
N ALA A 518 9.93 -15.62 24.56
CA ALA A 518 10.83 -16.77 24.61
C ALA A 518 12.27 -16.36 24.32
N LEU A 519 12.50 -15.49 23.33
CA LEU A 519 13.84 -14.95 23.04
C LEU A 519 14.37 -14.15 24.23
N MET A 520 13.58 -13.22 24.79
CA MET A 520 13.95 -12.41 25.95
C MET A 520 14.28 -13.25 27.19
N SER A 521 13.66 -14.42 27.34
CA SER A 521 13.90 -15.34 28.46
C SER A 521 15.04 -16.34 28.20
N SER A 522 15.63 -16.33 27.00
CA SER A 522 16.64 -17.30 26.58
C SER A 522 18.05 -16.90 27.01
N PRO A 523 19.00 -17.86 27.12
CA PRO A 523 20.41 -17.56 27.36
C PRO A 523 21.09 -16.72 26.25
N ILE A 524 20.51 -16.67 25.05
CA ILE A 524 21.04 -15.91 23.92
C ILE A 524 20.54 -14.46 23.87
N TRP A 525 19.64 -14.04 24.76
CA TRP A 525 19.12 -12.67 24.78
C TRP A 525 20.24 -11.63 24.70
N LYS A 526 21.30 -11.82 25.50
CA LYS A 526 22.46 -10.93 25.66
C LYS A 526 23.19 -10.52 24.37
N ASP A 527 23.00 -11.28 23.29
CA ASP A 527 23.63 -11.10 21.98
C ASP A 527 22.65 -11.35 20.83
N SER A 528 21.37 -11.05 21.05
CA SER A 528 20.32 -11.20 20.04
C SER A 528 19.66 -9.88 19.64
N VAL A 529 19.10 -9.87 18.43
CA VAL A 529 18.12 -8.88 17.99
C VAL A 529 16.94 -9.58 17.32
N PHE A 530 15.73 -9.10 17.57
CA PHE A 530 14.51 -9.48 16.86
C PHE A 530 13.98 -8.27 16.10
N PHE A 531 13.91 -8.37 14.77
CA PHE A 531 13.21 -7.44 13.90
C PHE A 531 11.82 -7.99 13.61
N LEU A 532 10.79 -7.33 14.14
CA LEU A 532 9.40 -7.61 13.81
C LEU A 532 8.88 -6.50 12.91
N THR A 533 8.47 -6.84 11.70
CA THR A 533 7.87 -5.91 10.75
C THR A 533 6.83 -6.63 9.89
N TYR A 534 6.40 -6.01 8.80
CA TYR A 534 5.39 -6.54 7.88
C TYR A 534 6.00 -6.58 6.48
N ASP A 535 5.41 -7.36 5.58
CA ASP A 535 5.87 -7.38 4.19
C ASP A 535 5.44 -6.14 3.42
N GLU A 536 4.18 -5.76 3.56
CA GLU A 536 3.59 -4.59 2.95
C GLU A 536 2.39 -4.04 3.74
N ALA A 537 1.76 -2.99 3.22
CA ALA A 537 0.77 -2.19 3.95
C ALA A 537 -0.67 -2.71 3.88
N GLY A 538 -0.97 -3.75 3.11
CA GLY A 538 -2.28 -4.38 2.99
C GLY A 538 -3.33 -3.53 2.30
N GLY A 539 -2.89 -2.49 1.57
CA GLY A 539 -3.75 -1.44 1.08
C GLY A 539 -4.24 -0.46 2.15
N PHE A 540 -3.98 -0.68 3.45
CA PHE A 540 -4.41 0.20 4.53
C PHE A 540 -3.81 1.60 4.42
N TYR A 541 -4.56 2.60 4.88
CA TYR A 541 -4.14 3.99 4.84
C TYR A 541 -2.83 4.22 5.59
N ASP A 542 -1.93 4.98 4.97
CA ASP A 542 -0.82 5.64 5.65
C ASP A 542 -0.69 7.06 5.09
N HIS A 543 -0.53 8.04 5.98
CA HIS A 543 -0.44 9.44 5.58
C HIS A 543 0.93 9.83 5.01
N VAL A 544 1.96 9.00 5.23
CA VAL A 544 3.33 9.31 4.83
C VAL A 544 3.58 8.84 3.40
N GLN A 545 4.10 9.76 2.59
CA GLN A 545 4.50 9.47 1.21
C GLN A 545 5.56 8.35 1.16
N PRO A 546 5.38 7.32 0.30
CA PRO A 546 6.44 6.37 -0.05
C PRO A 546 7.72 7.07 -0.53
N MET A 547 8.89 6.59 -0.12
CA MET A 547 10.15 7.22 -0.47
C MET A 547 10.64 6.81 -1.87
N THR A 548 11.51 7.63 -2.46
CA THR A 548 12.35 7.21 -3.58
C THR A 548 13.46 6.30 -3.06
N ALA A 549 13.80 5.27 -3.81
CA ALA A 549 14.84 4.31 -3.49
C ALA A 549 15.73 4.03 -4.70
N ALA A 550 16.92 3.49 -4.46
CA ALA A 550 17.80 3.05 -5.53
C ALA A 550 17.13 1.92 -6.33
N HIS A 551 17.24 1.97 -7.66
CA HIS A 551 16.83 0.85 -8.50
C HIS A 551 17.68 -0.38 -8.09
N PRO A 552 17.08 -1.57 -7.86
CA PRO A 552 17.83 -2.75 -7.42
C PRO A 552 18.93 -3.20 -8.40
N ASP A 553 18.57 -3.40 -9.68
CA ASP A 553 19.42 -4.12 -10.64
C ASP A 553 19.34 -3.61 -12.09
N GLY A 554 18.63 -2.50 -12.33
CA GLY A 554 18.39 -1.94 -13.67
C GLY A 554 17.37 -2.70 -14.53
N ILE A 555 16.65 -3.68 -13.96
CA ILE A 555 15.62 -4.45 -14.65
C ILE A 555 14.25 -3.77 -14.51
N ALA A 556 13.70 -3.29 -15.62
CA ALA A 556 12.35 -2.73 -15.67
C ALA A 556 11.27 -3.81 -15.42
N PRO A 557 10.05 -3.42 -14.97
CA PRO A 557 8.93 -4.34 -14.84
C PRO A 557 8.65 -5.10 -16.14
N LYS A 558 8.49 -6.42 -16.06
CA LYS A 558 8.37 -7.29 -17.24
C LYS A 558 7.04 -8.04 -17.35
N ASP A 559 6.18 -7.91 -16.35
CA ASP A 559 4.91 -8.63 -16.21
C ASP A 559 3.74 -7.71 -15.82
N LEU A 560 3.85 -6.41 -16.12
CA LEU A 560 2.74 -5.46 -15.94
C LEU A 560 1.49 -5.93 -16.68
N LEU A 561 0.36 -5.93 -15.98
CA LEU A 561 -0.96 -6.22 -16.51
C LEU A 561 -1.48 -5.04 -17.34
N PRO A 562 -2.52 -5.22 -18.19
CA PRO A 562 -2.96 -4.19 -19.14
C PRO A 562 -3.35 -2.82 -18.56
N LYS A 563 -3.68 -2.76 -17.25
CA LYS A 563 -4.04 -1.51 -16.56
C LYS A 563 -2.96 -1.01 -15.61
N ASP A 564 -1.88 -1.77 -15.43
CA ASP A 564 -0.83 -1.40 -14.52
C ASP A 564 -0.11 -0.16 -15.03
N PRO A 565 0.14 0.84 -14.17
CA PRO A 565 0.96 1.98 -14.54
C PRO A 565 2.40 1.54 -14.76
N ALA A 566 3.10 2.27 -15.64
CA ALA A 566 4.53 2.12 -15.78
C ALA A 566 5.25 2.49 -14.47
N GLY A 567 6.35 1.80 -14.19
CA GLY A 567 7.24 2.07 -13.06
C GLY A 567 8.60 1.43 -13.30
N ASP A 568 9.52 1.60 -12.34
CA ASP A 568 10.92 1.17 -12.47
C ASP A 568 11.53 0.71 -11.12
N PHE A 569 10.69 0.36 -10.14
CA PHE A 569 11.11 -0.06 -8.80
C PHE A 569 11.97 0.96 -8.01
N THR A 570 11.98 2.24 -8.43
CA THR A 570 12.66 3.34 -7.71
C THR A 570 11.77 4.03 -6.66
N ARG A 571 10.55 3.54 -6.46
CA ARG A 571 9.64 3.97 -5.39
C ARG A 571 9.37 2.79 -4.47
N THR A 572 9.32 3.04 -3.17
CA THR A 572 8.92 2.04 -2.17
C THR A 572 7.41 1.81 -2.20
N GLY A 573 6.94 0.80 -1.48
CA GLY A 573 5.55 0.78 -1.03
C GLY A 573 5.34 1.72 0.16
N PHE A 574 4.19 1.54 0.80
CA PHE A 574 3.78 2.34 1.95
C PHE A 574 4.56 2.00 3.22
N ARG A 575 4.42 2.89 4.19
CA ARG A 575 5.09 2.77 5.48
C ARG A 575 4.46 1.63 6.28
N ILE A 576 5.29 0.82 6.91
CA ILE A 576 4.91 -0.38 7.64
C ILE A 576 5.44 -0.33 9.08
N PRO A 577 4.80 -1.01 10.04
CA PRO A 577 5.30 -1.12 11.40
C PRO A 577 6.70 -1.77 11.46
N LEU A 578 7.56 -1.26 12.35
CA LEU A 578 8.83 -1.91 12.71
C LEU A 578 9.03 -1.85 14.22
N MET A 579 9.34 -2.98 14.83
CA MET A 579 9.79 -3.08 16.22
C MET A 579 11.12 -3.80 16.25
N VAL A 580 12.13 -3.16 16.84
CA VAL A 580 13.49 -3.71 16.97
C VAL A 580 13.75 -3.99 18.44
N VAL A 581 13.88 -5.27 18.80
CA VAL A 581 13.97 -5.73 20.20
C VAL A 581 15.34 -6.36 20.44
N SER A 582 16.14 -5.77 21.33
CA SER A 582 17.51 -6.24 21.62
C SER A 582 18.02 -5.69 22.97
N PRO A 583 19.04 -6.28 23.60
CA PRO A 583 19.78 -5.64 24.68
C PRO A 583 20.38 -4.28 24.29
N TYR A 584 20.78 -4.12 23.01
CA TYR A 584 21.60 -3.01 22.53
C TYR A 584 20.81 -1.91 21.82
N VAL A 585 19.49 -2.02 21.66
CA VAL A 585 18.71 -0.90 21.12
C VAL A 585 18.65 0.23 22.11
N LYS A 586 18.74 1.45 21.60
CA LYS A 586 18.56 2.68 22.37
C LYS A 586 17.16 2.66 23.02
N PRO A 587 17.03 2.90 24.34
CA PRO A 587 15.73 2.96 25.00
C PRO A 587 14.81 4.01 24.39
N HIS A 588 13.56 3.64 24.18
CA HIS A 588 12.48 4.50 23.72
C HIS A 588 12.76 5.22 22.40
N PHE A 589 13.57 4.62 21.53
CA PHE A 589 14.10 5.30 20.36
C PHE A 589 13.16 5.24 19.15
N VAL A 590 13.08 6.33 18.41
CA VAL A 590 12.35 6.43 17.15
C VAL A 590 13.35 6.84 16.07
N SER A 591 13.51 6.02 15.05
CA SER A 591 14.31 6.38 13.88
C SER A 591 13.46 7.13 12.87
N HIS A 592 13.95 8.31 12.48
CA HIS A 592 13.38 9.12 11.40
C HIS A 592 14.14 8.96 10.09
N GLN A 593 15.04 7.98 10.01
CA GLN A 593 15.86 7.72 8.85
C GLN A 593 15.07 6.93 7.81
N PRO A 594 14.83 7.46 6.60
CA PRO A 594 14.14 6.73 5.55
C PRO A 594 14.88 5.44 5.19
N SER A 595 14.17 4.32 5.28
CA SER A 595 14.69 2.99 4.96
C SER A 595 13.56 2.05 4.60
N ASP A 596 13.86 0.93 3.96
CA ASP A 596 12.91 -0.14 3.72
C ASP A 596 13.41 -1.46 4.29
N THR A 597 12.63 -2.53 4.16
CA THR A 597 12.96 -3.86 4.69
C THR A 597 14.32 -4.40 4.23
N THR A 598 14.83 -3.98 3.07
CA THR A 598 16.16 -4.39 2.58
C THR A 598 17.32 -3.85 3.44
N SER A 599 17.06 -2.88 4.32
CA SER A 599 18.04 -2.42 5.32
C SER A 599 18.37 -3.50 6.36
N ILE A 600 17.46 -4.46 6.59
CA ILE A 600 17.71 -5.65 7.41
C ILE A 600 18.73 -6.57 6.70
N LEU A 601 18.63 -6.70 5.37
CA LEU A 601 19.62 -7.45 4.57
C LEU A 601 21.00 -6.80 4.69
N LYS A 602 21.09 -5.49 4.46
CA LYS A 602 22.33 -4.72 4.64
C LYS A 602 22.92 -4.92 6.04
N PHE A 603 22.08 -4.92 7.08
CA PHE A 603 22.51 -5.16 8.45
C PHE A 603 23.13 -6.56 8.64
N ILE A 604 22.50 -7.61 8.10
CA ILE A 604 23.03 -8.98 8.11
C ILE A 604 24.35 -9.06 7.33
N GLU A 605 24.41 -8.43 6.16
CA GLU A 605 25.59 -8.42 5.29
C GLU A 605 26.77 -7.77 5.98
N GLN A 606 26.58 -6.59 6.59
CA GLN A 606 27.61 -5.92 7.38
C GLN A 606 28.03 -6.76 8.58
N ARG A 607 27.07 -7.37 9.30
CA ARG A 607 27.37 -8.17 10.48
C ARG A 607 28.25 -9.37 10.18
N PHE A 608 28.02 -10.04 9.05
CA PHE A 608 28.73 -11.27 8.67
C PHE A 608 29.74 -11.08 7.53
N ASN A 609 30.03 -9.83 7.16
CA ASN A 609 30.95 -9.49 6.06
C ASN A 609 30.59 -10.18 4.75
N LEU A 610 29.31 -10.14 4.38
CA LEU A 610 28.77 -10.63 3.12
C LEU A 610 28.76 -9.49 2.08
N PRO A 611 28.82 -9.79 0.78
CA PRO A 611 28.56 -8.78 -0.25
C PRO A 611 27.07 -8.39 -0.26
N ASN A 612 26.77 -7.15 -0.67
CA ASN A 612 25.38 -6.75 -0.94
C ASN A 612 24.79 -7.60 -2.08
N LEU A 613 23.49 -7.87 -2.02
CA LEU A 613 22.75 -8.60 -3.05
C LEU A 613 22.53 -7.74 -4.30
N THR A 614 22.20 -6.46 -4.13
CA THR A 614 21.84 -5.53 -5.22
C THR A 614 22.34 -4.09 -4.94
N GLN A 615 21.89 -3.11 -5.73
CA GLN A 615 22.08 -1.69 -5.39
C GLN A 615 21.07 -1.18 -4.36
N ARG A 616 19.92 -1.87 -4.18
CA ARG A 616 18.82 -1.42 -3.32
C ARG A 616 19.20 -1.48 -1.84
N ASP A 617 19.66 -2.63 -1.40
CA ASP A 617 20.22 -2.91 -0.08
C ASP A 617 21.55 -2.19 0.14
N ALA A 618 22.44 -2.16 -0.85
CA ALA A 618 23.70 -1.42 -0.77
C ALA A 618 23.51 0.08 -0.48
N ALA A 619 22.45 0.68 -1.03
CA ALA A 619 22.11 2.09 -0.84
C ALA A 619 21.35 2.37 0.47
N GLN A 620 20.85 1.35 1.18
CA GLN A 620 20.17 1.56 2.46
C GLN A 620 21.11 2.24 3.44
N PRO A 621 20.61 3.08 4.34
CA PRO A 621 21.44 3.64 5.39
C PRO A 621 21.70 2.57 6.48
N ASP A 622 22.73 2.79 7.30
CA ASP A 622 22.98 1.91 8.44
C ASP A 622 21.87 2.08 9.48
N LEU A 623 21.37 0.98 10.05
CA LEU A 623 20.29 1.03 11.04
C LEU A 623 20.76 1.72 12.32
N ASP A 624 20.15 2.87 12.63
CA ASP A 624 20.57 3.73 13.72
C ASP A 624 19.93 3.36 15.07
N PHE A 625 19.28 2.20 15.20
CA PHE A 625 18.58 1.79 16.44
C PHE A 625 19.52 1.48 17.62
N PHE A 626 20.79 1.19 17.36
CA PHE A 626 21.68 0.54 18.33
C PHE A 626 22.68 1.46 19.01
N ASP A 627 22.97 1.18 20.28
CA ASP A 627 24.16 1.62 21.01
C ASP A 627 24.90 0.37 21.52
N PHE A 628 25.82 -0.15 20.71
CA PHE A 628 26.60 -1.35 21.05
C PHE A 628 27.60 -1.14 22.20
N THR A 629 27.79 0.09 22.67
CA THR A 629 28.62 0.37 23.86
C THR A 629 27.85 0.13 25.16
N LYS A 630 26.52 0.04 25.08
CA LYS A 630 25.64 -0.07 26.24
C LYS A 630 24.45 -1.00 25.96
N ALA A 631 24.46 -2.16 26.61
CA ALA A 631 23.30 -3.04 26.66
C ALA A 631 22.23 -2.51 27.63
N ALA A 632 21.50 -1.46 27.22
CA ALA A 632 20.48 -0.81 28.05
C ALA A 632 19.36 -1.76 28.48
N TRP A 633 19.10 -2.80 27.70
CA TRP A 633 18.12 -3.86 27.98
C TRP A 633 18.78 -5.20 28.31
N ALA A 634 19.96 -5.20 28.93
CA ALA A 634 20.64 -6.43 29.38
C ALA A 634 19.70 -7.31 30.24
N THR A 635 18.89 -6.68 31.09
CA THR A 635 17.71 -7.32 31.69
C THR A 635 16.48 -6.93 30.87
N PRO A 636 15.79 -7.90 30.24
CA PRO A 636 14.60 -7.61 29.45
C PRO A 636 13.47 -7.07 30.35
N PRO A 637 12.68 -6.10 29.88
CA PRO A 637 11.52 -5.63 30.62
C PRO A 637 10.37 -6.65 30.59
N THR A 638 9.45 -6.55 31.54
CA THR A 638 8.23 -7.37 31.52
C THR A 638 7.30 -6.89 30.42
N LEU A 639 6.94 -7.80 29.50
CA LEU A 639 5.96 -7.52 28.45
C LEU A 639 4.55 -7.33 29.06
N PRO A 640 3.73 -6.41 28.51
CA PRO A 640 2.33 -6.31 28.90
C PRO A 640 1.57 -7.55 28.43
N ASN A 641 0.43 -7.82 29.06
CA ASN A 641 -0.46 -8.86 28.56
C ASN A 641 -1.15 -8.38 27.27
N GLN A 642 -0.99 -9.13 26.18
CA GLN A 642 -1.79 -8.95 24.96
C GLN A 642 -3.12 -9.68 25.10
N PRO A 643 -4.28 -8.99 25.00
CA PRO A 643 -5.57 -9.65 24.93
C PRO A 643 -5.65 -10.57 23.71
N ALA A 644 -6.48 -11.61 23.83
CA ALA A 644 -6.72 -12.62 22.80
C ALA A 644 -8.23 -12.69 22.47
N ASP A 645 -8.89 -11.55 22.32
CA ASP A 645 -10.28 -11.51 21.89
C ASP A 645 -10.36 -11.91 20.40
N ALA A 646 -11.12 -12.96 20.11
CA ALA A 646 -11.33 -13.45 18.75
C ALA A 646 -12.62 -12.88 18.13
N SER A 647 -13.21 -11.84 18.71
CA SER A 647 -14.45 -11.26 18.22
C SER A 647 -14.28 -10.58 16.85
N CYS A 648 -14.62 -11.32 15.80
CA CYS A 648 -14.96 -10.77 14.49
C CYS A 648 -16.46 -10.40 14.37
N ALA A 649 -17.23 -10.43 15.46
CA ALA A 649 -18.70 -10.42 15.41
C ALA A 649 -19.34 -9.14 14.81
N ALA A 650 -18.59 -8.04 14.73
CA ALA A 650 -19.05 -6.78 14.10
C ALA A 650 -18.87 -6.76 12.57
N TYR A 651 -18.04 -7.66 12.01
CA TYR A 651 -17.76 -7.81 10.58
C TYR A 651 -19.03 -7.95 9.73
N ALA A 652 -20.06 -8.60 10.28
CA ALA A 652 -21.33 -8.86 9.58
C ALA A 652 -22.46 -7.86 9.91
N LYS A 653 -22.26 -6.87 10.79
CA LYS A 653 -23.36 -6.05 11.36
C LYS A 653 -23.31 -4.56 11.05
N ASN A 654 -22.19 -4.01 10.61
CA ASN A 654 -22.07 -2.59 10.22
C ASN A 654 -21.36 -2.46 8.86
N PRO A 655 -22.13 -2.55 7.75
CA PRO A 655 -21.65 -2.27 6.39
C PRO A 655 -21.38 -0.78 6.13
#